data_AF-A0A1V5NRR3-F1
#
_entry.id   AF-A0A1V5NRR3-F1
#
_cell.length_a   1.000
_cell.length_b   1.000
_cell.length_c   1.000
_cell.angle_alpha   90.00
_cell.angle_beta   90.00
_cell.angle_gamma   90.00
#
_symmetry.space_group_name_H-M   'P 1'
#
loop_
_entity.id
_entity.type
_entity.pdbx_description
1 polymer ?
#
loop_
_entity_poly.entity_id
_entity_poly.type
_entity_poly.pdbx_seq_one_letter_code
_entity_poly.pdbx_strand_id
1 'polypeptide(L)'
;MPKIAKVPVVMQMEALECGAASLAMILAFHGKWVPLERVRSDCGVSRDGSNAVNILRAARAYGMGAAGYRLELDDVKKIEYPVIIHWNFNHFVVLNGFKKNCAVLNDPGRGTVEVPMEEFNKSFTGIVLSFSKTDGFVADGQPRSVLDFAKGRLKGTLVPIIFVILTGILAAVTGVMTPVFARVFMDRILTGANPDWLYPFILAMSGLLAFQIIVSLINTLYMLKIRGKLAIVANTTFFWHVLRLPMEFFSQRMAGDIAARQSSNELIAETLISQLAPVLLNLAMLVFYLVVMIKYSLLLTAVGLAVTFINMWVARIISKKRVNITRAQMRDSGKLMATTMSGIEMIETIKASGAENGYFERWAGFQASVNSSLVRFALLNQYLGAVPGALQQIANLAVLVLGVMLIMNGSFTVGMLLAFQGFMASFLAPVNAFIGLGQSMQEMRSSMERIEDVMNYQPDVEYLPQAEDDDRGYHKLSGALSMKNVTFGYSRLAEPLIKNFNLTVQPGQRIALVGTSGCGKSTLSKLISGLYRPWSGVIEFDGQAREDICREVFTGSVAVVDQDIIMFEDSICNNIKMWDKSIEDFEMILAARDAGLHTEIMQREDGYNGMVLEGGRNFSGGQRQRIEIARVLAQDPRIVILDEATSALDAKTEYEVIQAIKDRGVTCIIIAHRLSTIRDCDEIIVMNKGKVVERGRHEELYQAGGLYTELIATE
;
A
#
# COMPACT_ATOMS: atom_id res chain seq x y z
N MET A 1 -0.75 19.83 -37.59
CA MET A 1 -0.14 19.03 -36.51
C MET A 1 -1.27 18.36 -35.73
N PRO A 2 -1.23 17.04 -35.48
CA PRO A 2 -2.23 16.38 -34.66
C PRO A 2 -2.36 17.08 -33.30
N LYS A 3 -3.59 17.20 -32.81
CA LYS A 3 -3.90 17.81 -31.52
C LYS A 3 -3.37 16.88 -30.41
N ILE A 4 -2.56 17.40 -29.48
CA ILE A 4 -2.05 16.63 -28.34
C ILE A 4 -3.24 16.11 -27.54
N ALA A 5 -3.35 14.78 -27.41
CA ALA A 5 -4.40 14.13 -26.67
C ALA A 5 -4.28 14.46 -25.19
N LYS A 6 -5.39 14.88 -24.57
CA LYS A 6 -5.46 15.13 -23.12
C LYS A 6 -5.82 13.83 -22.41
N VAL A 7 -4.84 12.96 -22.24
CA VAL A 7 -5.02 11.67 -21.58
C VAL A 7 -4.89 11.82 -20.06
N PRO A 8 -5.85 11.31 -19.27
CA PRO A 8 -5.70 11.22 -17.82
C PRO A 8 -4.47 10.40 -17.43
N VAL A 9 -3.75 10.84 -16.41
CA VAL A 9 -2.57 10.12 -15.92
C VAL A 9 -3.00 9.15 -14.82
N VAL A 10 -2.69 7.87 -15.00
CA VAL A 10 -2.82 6.82 -13.99
C VAL A 10 -1.41 6.39 -13.60
N MET A 11 -1.02 6.58 -12.35
CA MET A 11 0.31 6.19 -11.90
C MET A 11 0.37 4.67 -11.70
N GLN A 12 1.49 4.05 -12.05
CA GLN A 12 1.73 2.66 -11.68
C GLN A 12 1.97 2.57 -10.17
N MET A 13 1.45 1.52 -9.53
CA MET A 13 1.67 1.28 -8.11
C MET A 13 2.92 0.43 -7.91
N GLU A 14 3.21 -0.45 -8.88
CA GLU A 14 4.41 -1.29 -8.92
C GLU A 14 5.19 -1.10 -10.23
N ALA A 15 6.47 -1.48 -10.25
CA ALA A 15 7.32 -1.32 -11.43
C ALA A 15 6.87 -2.18 -12.63
N LEU A 16 6.25 -3.33 -12.36
CA LEU A 16 5.88 -4.36 -13.33
C LEU A 16 4.54 -4.06 -14.06
N GLU A 17 3.79 -3.05 -13.59
CA GLU A 17 2.44 -2.73 -14.03
C GLU A 17 2.36 -1.63 -15.09
N CYS A 18 3.49 -1.16 -15.61
CA CYS A 18 3.54 -0.03 -16.55
C CYS A 18 2.59 -0.19 -17.75
N GLY A 19 2.46 -1.42 -18.26
CA GLY A 19 1.52 -1.76 -19.34
C GLY A 19 0.06 -1.67 -18.93
N ALA A 20 -0.30 -2.20 -17.75
CA ALA A 20 -1.65 -2.11 -17.20
C ALA A 20 -2.06 -0.66 -16.89
N ALA A 21 -1.15 0.13 -16.29
CA ALA A 21 -1.37 1.55 -16.05
C ALA A 21 -1.55 2.33 -17.36
N SER A 22 -0.73 2.04 -18.37
CA SER A 22 -0.87 2.64 -19.71
C SER A 22 -2.21 2.29 -20.35
N LEU A 23 -2.68 1.05 -20.23
CA LEU A 23 -4.01 0.66 -20.73
C LEU A 23 -5.13 1.37 -19.96
N ALA A 24 -5.02 1.49 -18.63
CA ALA A 24 -5.99 2.22 -17.81
C ALA A 24 -6.10 3.70 -18.24
N MET A 25 -4.99 4.34 -18.60
CA MET A 25 -4.99 5.70 -19.15
C MET A 25 -5.76 5.80 -20.48
N ILE A 26 -5.56 4.84 -21.39
CA ILE A 26 -6.26 4.78 -22.68
C ILE A 26 -7.76 4.55 -22.48
N LEU A 27 -8.14 3.61 -21.61
CA LEU A 27 -9.54 3.36 -21.25
C LEU A 27 -10.20 4.63 -20.68
N ALA A 28 -9.52 5.32 -19.76
CA ALA A 28 -10.00 6.55 -19.15
C ALA A 28 -10.14 7.68 -20.17
N PHE A 29 -9.23 7.79 -21.16
CA PHE A 29 -9.35 8.75 -22.26
C PHE A 29 -10.61 8.52 -23.10
N HIS A 30 -11.00 7.26 -23.30
CA HIS A 30 -12.21 6.91 -24.04
C HIS A 30 -13.49 6.92 -23.21
N GLY A 31 -13.39 7.16 -21.89
CA GLY A 31 -14.52 7.32 -20.96
C GLY A 31 -14.83 6.09 -20.10
N LYS A 32 -13.94 5.09 -20.05
CA LYS A 32 -14.08 3.89 -19.21
C LYS A 32 -13.07 3.90 -18.08
N TRP A 33 -13.52 4.06 -16.84
CA TRP A 33 -12.68 4.14 -15.64
C TRP A 33 -12.68 2.80 -14.92
N VAL A 34 -11.64 2.00 -15.16
CA VAL A 34 -11.44 0.72 -14.51
C VAL A 34 -10.36 0.85 -13.42
N PRO A 35 -10.58 0.33 -12.20
CA PRO A 35 -9.54 0.32 -11.16
C PRO A 35 -8.29 -0.41 -11.62
N LEU A 36 -7.10 0.10 -11.26
CA LEU A 36 -5.83 -0.41 -11.76
C LEU A 36 -5.59 -1.87 -11.33
N GLU A 37 -6.00 -2.23 -10.12
CA GLU A 37 -5.95 -3.59 -9.58
C GLU A 37 -6.64 -4.62 -10.49
N ARG A 38 -7.77 -4.22 -11.12
CA ARG A 38 -8.51 -5.06 -12.06
C ARG A 38 -7.84 -5.11 -13.42
N VAL A 39 -7.38 -3.96 -13.94
CA VAL A 39 -6.65 -3.91 -15.22
C VAL A 39 -5.36 -4.73 -15.15
N ARG A 40 -4.70 -4.76 -14.00
CA ARG A 40 -3.53 -5.59 -13.73
C ARG A 40 -3.82 -7.08 -13.87
N SER A 41 -4.89 -7.54 -13.23
CA SER A 41 -5.35 -8.93 -13.32
C SER A 41 -5.73 -9.27 -14.77
N ASP A 42 -6.48 -8.40 -15.44
CA ASP A 42 -6.94 -8.61 -16.82
C ASP A 42 -5.78 -8.60 -17.84
N CYS A 43 -4.73 -7.81 -17.58
CA CYS A 43 -3.46 -7.83 -18.34
C CYS A 43 -2.55 -9.02 -17.96
N GLY A 44 -2.91 -9.82 -16.96
CA GLY A 44 -2.12 -10.96 -16.48
C GLY A 44 -0.68 -10.58 -16.11
N VAL A 45 -0.51 -9.42 -15.47
CA VAL A 45 0.80 -8.93 -15.02
C VAL A 45 1.40 -9.96 -14.06
N SER A 46 2.58 -10.48 -14.40
CA SER A 46 3.31 -11.44 -13.59
C SER A 46 4.54 -10.79 -12.95
N ARG A 47 5.34 -11.59 -12.24
CA ARG A 47 6.68 -11.21 -11.77
C ARG A 47 7.59 -10.68 -12.88
N ASP A 48 7.37 -11.10 -14.13
CA ASP A 48 8.17 -10.69 -15.29
C ASP A 48 7.64 -9.42 -15.98
N GLY A 49 6.51 -8.86 -15.50
CA GLY A 49 5.93 -7.62 -16.01
C GLY A 49 4.76 -7.81 -16.97
N SER A 50 4.45 -6.73 -17.68
CA SER A 50 3.35 -6.68 -18.65
C SER A 50 3.83 -7.06 -20.05
N ASN A 51 3.14 -7.97 -20.74
CA ASN A 51 3.42 -8.30 -22.15
C ASN A 51 2.50 -7.50 -23.09
N ALA A 52 3.04 -6.94 -24.17
CA ALA A 52 2.27 -6.24 -25.20
C ALA A 52 1.06 -7.05 -25.73
N VAL A 53 1.21 -8.36 -25.91
CA VAL A 53 0.12 -9.25 -26.36
C VAL A 53 -1.01 -9.29 -25.33
N ASN A 54 -0.65 -9.35 -24.05
CA ASN A 54 -1.62 -9.39 -22.96
C ASN A 54 -2.37 -8.07 -22.82
N ILE A 55 -1.67 -6.93 -22.98
CA ILE A 55 -2.30 -5.60 -23.02
C ILE A 55 -3.34 -5.54 -24.14
N LEU A 56 -3.01 -6.04 -25.34
CA LEU A 56 -3.95 -6.07 -26.46
C LEU A 56 -5.15 -7.01 -26.19
N ARG A 57 -4.93 -8.17 -25.57
CA ARG A 57 -6.01 -9.10 -25.18
C ARG A 57 -6.95 -8.46 -24.15
N ALA A 58 -6.41 -7.83 -23.12
CA ALA A 58 -7.18 -7.11 -22.11
C ALA A 58 -7.99 -5.96 -22.73
N ALA A 59 -7.37 -5.15 -23.60
CA ALA A 59 -8.06 -4.07 -24.30
C ALA A 59 -9.26 -4.58 -25.12
N ARG A 60 -9.10 -5.71 -25.83
CA ARG A 60 -10.19 -6.35 -26.59
C ARG A 60 -11.29 -6.87 -25.68
N ALA A 61 -10.94 -7.45 -24.52
CA ALA A 61 -11.92 -7.90 -23.53
C ALA A 61 -12.78 -6.74 -22.97
N TYR A 62 -12.25 -5.51 -22.94
CA TYR A 62 -13.01 -4.31 -22.59
C TYR A 62 -13.86 -3.73 -23.73
N GLY A 63 -13.86 -4.35 -24.92
CA GLY A 63 -14.60 -3.92 -26.11
C GLY A 63 -13.83 -2.94 -27.00
N MET A 64 -12.50 -2.87 -26.90
CA MET A 64 -11.70 -1.99 -27.77
C MET A 64 -11.12 -2.72 -28.99
N GLY A 65 -11.03 -1.99 -30.10
CA GLY A 65 -10.20 -2.38 -31.23
C GLY A 65 -8.75 -2.13 -30.84
N ALA A 66 -7.93 -3.18 -30.83
CA ALA A 66 -6.54 -3.08 -30.39
C ALA A 66 -5.61 -3.83 -31.34
N ALA A 67 -4.60 -3.12 -31.86
CA ALA A 67 -3.62 -3.64 -32.80
C ALA A 67 -2.20 -3.20 -32.43
N GLY A 68 -1.25 -4.12 -32.56
CA GLY A 68 0.18 -3.85 -32.35
C GLY A 68 0.89 -3.70 -33.69
N TYR A 69 1.74 -2.69 -33.79
CA TYR A 69 2.52 -2.37 -34.98
C TYR A 69 3.99 -2.22 -34.62
N ARG A 70 4.86 -2.53 -35.59
CA ARG A 70 6.28 -2.16 -35.57
C ARG A 70 6.48 -1.01 -36.54
N LEU A 71 6.86 0.16 -36.03
CA LEU A 71 6.86 1.40 -36.79
C LEU A 71 8.14 2.20 -36.57
N GLU A 72 8.56 2.92 -37.60
CA GLU A 72 9.64 3.90 -37.51
C GLU A 72 9.12 5.27 -37.08
N LEU A 73 10.02 6.15 -36.64
CA LEU A 73 9.69 7.45 -36.05
C LEU A 73 8.79 8.33 -36.93
N ASP A 74 9.03 8.34 -38.23
CA ASP A 74 8.26 9.19 -39.15
C ASP A 74 6.85 8.67 -39.39
N ASP A 75 6.62 7.37 -39.21
CA ASP A 75 5.29 6.78 -39.29
C ASP A 75 4.52 6.92 -37.98
N VAL A 76 5.20 6.90 -36.83
CA VAL A 76 4.58 7.19 -35.52
C VAL A 76 3.98 8.61 -35.48
N LYS A 77 4.56 9.56 -36.20
CA LYS A 77 4.03 10.94 -36.33
C LYS A 77 2.71 11.04 -37.09
N LYS A 78 2.36 10.02 -37.90
CA LYS A 78 1.19 10.00 -38.77
C LYS A 78 -0.02 9.29 -38.15
N ILE A 79 0.16 8.66 -36.98
CA ILE A 79 -0.87 7.87 -36.31
C ILE A 79 -1.78 8.75 -35.46
N GLU A 80 -3.01 8.27 -35.24
CA GLU A 80 -3.96 8.89 -34.33
C GLU A 80 -3.58 8.63 -32.87
N TYR A 81 -3.49 9.70 -32.07
CA TYR A 81 -3.17 9.63 -30.64
C TYR A 81 -4.43 9.55 -29.78
N PRO A 82 -4.37 8.92 -28.60
CA PRO A 82 -3.19 8.37 -27.91
C PRO A 82 -2.86 6.91 -28.26
N VAL A 83 -1.58 6.56 -28.20
CA VAL A 83 -1.08 5.19 -28.39
C VAL A 83 -0.16 4.78 -27.25
N ILE A 84 -0.05 3.48 -26.98
CA ILE A 84 0.96 2.96 -26.03
C ILE A 84 2.21 2.61 -26.82
N ILE A 85 3.38 3.03 -26.36
CA ILE A 85 4.67 2.70 -26.95
C ILE A 85 5.55 1.95 -25.95
N HIS A 86 6.41 1.07 -26.47
CA HIS A 86 7.42 0.42 -25.67
C HIS A 86 8.72 1.24 -25.64
N TRP A 87 9.23 1.47 -24.44
CA TRP A 87 10.24 2.46 -24.09
C TRP A 87 11.41 1.80 -23.36
N ASN A 88 12.65 2.12 -23.77
CA ASN A 88 13.91 1.62 -23.18
C ASN A 88 14.00 0.08 -23.03
N PHE A 89 13.26 -0.66 -23.86
CA PHE A 89 13.18 -2.13 -23.84
C PHE A 89 12.66 -2.76 -22.54
N ASN A 90 12.12 -1.98 -21.60
CA ASN A 90 11.69 -2.47 -20.30
C ASN A 90 10.45 -1.77 -19.72
N HIS A 91 9.83 -0.85 -20.47
CA HIS A 91 8.78 0.01 -19.95
C HIS A 91 7.72 0.33 -21.00
N PHE A 92 6.47 0.54 -20.59
CA PHE A 92 5.39 1.01 -21.46
C PHE A 92 4.95 2.41 -21.04
N VAL A 93 4.78 3.30 -22.03
CA VAL A 93 4.32 4.68 -21.81
C VAL A 93 3.27 5.07 -22.84
N VAL A 94 2.42 6.05 -22.51
CA VAL A 94 1.40 6.56 -23.44
C VAL A 94 1.93 7.78 -24.17
N LEU A 95 1.95 7.73 -25.50
CA LEU A 95 2.28 8.85 -26.37
C LEU A 95 1.01 9.68 -26.66
N ASN A 96 1.00 10.92 -26.19
CA ASN A 96 -0.11 11.86 -26.37
C ASN A 96 0.01 12.69 -27.65
N GLY A 97 1.20 12.75 -28.24
CA GLY A 97 1.49 13.48 -29.48
C GLY A 97 2.82 14.23 -29.41
N PHE A 98 3.05 15.08 -30.41
CA PHE A 98 4.31 15.83 -30.58
C PHE A 98 4.08 17.35 -30.57
N LYS A 99 5.03 18.09 -29.99
CA LYS A 99 5.04 19.56 -29.87
C LYS A 99 6.37 20.09 -30.40
N LYS A 100 6.39 20.74 -31.57
CA LYS A 100 7.59 21.27 -32.27
C LYS A 100 8.85 20.37 -32.17
N ASN A 101 9.61 20.41 -31.08
CA ASN A 101 10.84 19.64 -30.86
C ASN A 101 10.79 18.61 -29.71
N CYS A 102 9.62 18.34 -29.13
CA CYS A 102 9.44 17.41 -28.01
C CYS A 102 8.27 16.44 -28.26
N ALA A 103 8.37 15.22 -27.73
CA ALA A 103 7.26 14.29 -27.56
C ALA A 103 6.59 14.52 -26.20
N VAL A 104 5.27 14.48 -26.16
CA VAL A 104 4.50 14.56 -24.91
C VAL A 104 4.06 13.15 -24.53
N LEU A 105 4.60 12.64 -23.43
CA LEU A 105 4.33 11.29 -22.94
C LEU A 105 3.63 11.37 -21.58
N ASN A 106 2.70 10.45 -21.35
CA ASN A 106 2.31 10.08 -19.99
C ASN A 106 3.08 8.81 -19.63
N ASP A 107 4.07 8.96 -18.77
CA ASP A 107 4.84 7.86 -18.20
C ASP A 107 4.17 7.44 -16.89
N PRO A 108 3.74 6.17 -16.74
CA PRO A 108 3.15 5.67 -15.50
C PRO A 108 4.01 5.89 -14.24
N GLY A 109 5.34 6.00 -14.37
CA GLY A 109 6.27 6.25 -13.27
C GLY A 109 6.70 7.72 -13.08
N ARG A 110 6.46 8.60 -14.07
CA ARG A 110 6.88 10.02 -14.02
C ARG A 110 5.73 11.01 -14.18
N GLY A 111 4.53 10.55 -14.54
CA GLY A 111 3.41 11.38 -14.96
C GLY A 111 3.62 11.95 -16.36
N THR A 112 3.01 13.11 -16.64
CA THR A 112 3.17 13.78 -17.94
C THR A 112 4.55 14.41 -18.06
N VAL A 113 5.31 13.99 -19.06
CA VAL A 113 6.67 14.46 -19.36
C VAL A 113 6.78 14.97 -20.80
N GLU A 114 7.50 16.07 -20.99
CA GLU A 114 7.92 16.53 -22.32
C GLU A 114 9.36 16.04 -22.55
N VAL A 115 9.55 15.18 -23.55
CA VAL A 115 10.84 14.53 -23.85
C VAL A 115 11.41 15.11 -25.15
N PRO A 116 12.68 15.56 -25.18
CA PRO A 116 13.33 16.01 -26.41
C PRO A 116 13.34 14.90 -27.48
N MET A 117 13.22 15.27 -28.76
CA MET A 117 13.20 14.29 -29.85
C MET A 117 14.45 13.38 -29.91
N GLU A 118 15.60 13.87 -29.47
CA GLU A 118 16.84 13.07 -29.42
C GLU A 118 16.73 11.92 -28.39
N GLU A 119 16.22 12.21 -27.20
CA GLU A 119 15.95 11.20 -26.17
C GLU A 119 14.85 10.25 -26.64
N PHE A 120 13.80 10.77 -27.28
CA PHE A 120 12.72 9.96 -27.84
C PHE A 120 13.22 8.94 -28.86
N ASN A 121 14.11 9.35 -29.77
CA ASN A 121 14.69 8.44 -30.77
C ASN A 121 15.53 7.34 -30.12
N LYS A 122 16.34 7.67 -29.11
CA LYS A 122 17.18 6.70 -28.39
C LYS A 122 16.37 5.68 -27.60
N SER A 123 15.25 6.11 -27.02
CA SER A 123 14.44 5.31 -26.10
C SER A 123 13.28 4.55 -26.76
N PHE A 124 12.78 5.00 -27.91
CA PHE A 124 11.69 4.34 -28.60
C PHE A 124 12.15 3.06 -29.28
N THR A 125 11.49 1.93 -28.95
CA THR A 125 11.92 0.60 -29.44
C THR A 125 11.29 0.17 -30.77
N GLY A 126 10.37 0.98 -31.32
CA GLY A 126 9.63 0.66 -32.55
C GLY A 126 8.28 -0.03 -32.34
N ILE A 127 7.93 -0.46 -31.13
CA ILE A 127 6.65 -1.13 -30.84
C ILE A 127 5.60 -0.09 -30.43
N VAL A 128 4.46 -0.11 -31.12
CA VAL A 128 3.30 0.76 -30.87
C VAL A 128 2.03 -0.06 -30.78
N LEU A 129 1.21 0.19 -29.76
CA LEU A 129 -0.12 -0.37 -29.60
C LEU A 129 -1.13 0.74 -29.85
N SER A 130 -1.95 0.56 -30.88
CA SER A 130 -3.02 1.49 -31.24
C SER A 130 -4.37 0.94 -30.81
N PHE A 131 -5.28 1.87 -30.53
CA PHE A 131 -6.51 1.63 -29.83
C PHE A 131 -7.65 2.44 -30.45
N SER A 132 -8.78 1.79 -30.74
CA SER A 132 -9.98 2.43 -31.28
C SER A 132 -11.24 1.94 -30.56
N LYS A 133 -12.29 2.77 -30.56
CA LYS A 133 -13.61 2.36 -30.07
C LYS A 133 -14.25 1.40 -31.09
N THR A 134 -14.80 0.31 -30.61
CA THR A 134 -15.70 -0.55 -31.40
C THR A 134 -17.13 -0.39 -30.90
N ASP A 135 -18.11 -0.91 -31.64
CA ASP A 135 -19.51 -0.88 -31.24
C ASP A 135 -19.78 -1.58 -29.90
N GLY A 136 -18.90 -2.51 -29.48
CA GLY A 136 -18.95 -3.18 -28.19
C GLY A 136 -18.35 -2.38 -27.01
N PHE A 137 -17.79 -1.18 -27.25
CA PHE A 137 -17.19 -0.36 -26.19
C PHE A 137 -18.27 0.43 -25.41
N VAL A 138 -18.49 0.05 -24.16
CA VAL A 138 -19.35 0.78 -23.22
C VAL A 138 -18.50 1.64 -22.29
N ALA A 139 -18.74 2.96 -22.29
CA ALA A 139 -18.19 3.88 -21.32
C ALA A 139 -18.84 3.62 -19.94
N ASP A 140 -18.02 3.44 -18.92
CA ASP A 140 -18.45 3.05 -17.58
C ASP A 140 -17.49 3.57 -16.52
N GLY A 141 -17.97 3.82 -15.30
CA GLY A 141 -17.19 4.36 -14.18
C GLY A 141 -16.94 5.87 -14.24
N GLN A 142 -16.37 6.39 -13.15
CA GLN A 142 -15.99 7.80 -12.99
C GLN A 142 -14.64 7.91 -12.27
N PRO A 143 -13.88 9.01 -12.45
CA PRO A 143 -12.69 9.24 -11.66
C PRO A 143 -13.07 9.31 -10.18
N ARG A 144 -12.37 8.55 -9.33
CA ARG A 144 -12.70 8.50 -7.90
C ARG A 144 -12.57 9.87 -7.24
N SER A 145 -13.56 10.19 -6.41
CA SER A 145 -13.66 11.45 -5.69
C SER A 145 -13.07 11.32 -4.29
N VAL A 146 -12.16 12.23 -3.94
CA VAL A 146 -11.60 12.34 -2.59
C VAL A 146 -12.70 12.56 -1.55
N LEU A 147 -13.80 13.22 -1.93
CA LEU A 147 -14.92 13.48 -1.04
C LEU A 147 -15.69 12.20 -0.69
N ASP A 148 -15.86 11.29 -1.65
CA ASP A 148 -16.57 10.03 -1.40
C ASP A 148 -15.76 9.11 -0.48
N PHE A 149 -14.44 9.05 -0.72
CA PHE A 149 -13.51 8.35 0.15
C PHE A 149 -13.50 8.94 1.57
N ALA A 150 -13.41 10.28 1.69
CA ALA A 150 -13.50 10.98 2.97
C ALA A 150 -14.82 10.66 3.69
N LYS A 151 -15.94 10.70 2.98
CA LYS A 151 -17.27 10.39 3.53
C LYS A 151 -17.35 8.96 4.07
N GLY A 152 -16.75 7.99 3.37
CA GLY A 152 -16.65 6.61 3.84
C GLY A 152 -15.90 6.49 5.16
N ARG A 153 -14.78 7.20 5.30
CA ARG A 153 -13.92 7.19 6.50
C ARG A 153 -14.46 8.00 7.69
N LEU A 154 -15.29 9.00 7.43
CA LEU A 154 -15.93 9.82 8.47
C LEU A 154 -17.21 9.18 9.05
N LYS A 155 -17.63 8.01 8.55
CA LYS A 155 -18.73 7.26 9.18
C LYS A 155 -18.33 6.89 10.61
N GLY A 156 -19.18 7.25 11.59
CA GLY A 156 -18.91 6.99 13.01
C GLY A 156 -18.05 8.04 13.73
N THR A 157 -17.61 9.12 13.05
CA THR A 157 -16.80 10.19 13.65
C THR A 157 -17.58 11.49 13.90
N LEU A 158 -18.91 11.42 13.88
CA LEU A 158 -19.81 12.58 14.06
C LEU A 158 -19.55 13.34 15.37
N VAL A 159 -19.39 12.62 16.49
CA VAL A 159 -19.16 13.24 17.80
C VAL A 159 -17.85 14.06 17.84
N PRO A 160 -16.69 13.51 17.41
CA PRO A 160 -15.47 14.27 17.19
C PRO A 160 -15.64 15.53 16.32
N ILE A 161 -16.36 15.41 15.20
CA ILE A 161 -16.56 16.53 14.27
C ILE A 161 -17.39 17.64 14.94
N ILE A 162 -18.49 17.29 15.60
CA ILE A 162 -19.33 18.25 16.34
C ILE A 162 -18.51 18.95 17.42
N PHE A 163 -17.68 18.20 18.15
CA PHE A 163 -16.80 18.76 19.16
C PHE A 163 -15.85 19.81 18.56
N VAL A 164 -15.17 19.50 17.45
CA VAL A 164 -14.25 20.42 16.76
C VAL A 164 -14.98 21.68 16.26
N ILE A 165 -16.20 21.52 15.76
CA ILE A 165 -17.01 22.66 15.33
C ILE A 165 -17.37 23.53 16.53
N LEU A 166 -17.83 22.95 17.64
CA LEU A 166 -18.20 23.68 18.85
C LEU A 166 -17.01 24.42 19.48
N THR A 167 -15.87 23.74 19.68
CA THR A 167 -14.66 24.38 20.21
C THR A 167 -14.12 25.44 19.24
N GLY A 168 -14.23 25.19 17.94
CA GLY A 168 -13.90 26.17 16.91
C GLY A 168 -14.78 27.41 16.95
N ILE A 169 -16.09 27.28 17.21
CA ILE A 169 -17.00 28.44 17.35
C ILE A 169 -16.60 29.25 18.58
N LEU A 170 -16.36 28.59 19.72
CA LEU A 170 -15.90 29.27 20.94
C LEU A 170 -14.58 30.02 20.70
N ALA A 171 -13.62 29.38 20.02
CA ALA A 171 -12.37 30.02 19.64
C ALA A 171 -12.59 31.21 18.68
N ALA A 172 -13.48 31.07 17.70
CA ALA A 172 -13.80 32.11 16.75
C ALA A 172 -14.40 33.35 17.44
N VAL A 173 -15.31 33.16 18.41
CA VAL A 173 -15.84 34.26 19.23
C VAL A 173 -14.72 35.02 19.93
N THR A 174 -13.78 34.32 20.57
CA THR A 174 -12.63 34.98 21.20
C THR A 174 -11.77 35.74 20.20
N GLY A 175 -11.58 35.21 18.99
CA GLY A 175 -10.82 35.86 17.92
C GLY A 175 -11.47 37.15 17.42
N VAL A 176 -12.80 37.23 17.37
CA VAL A 176 -13.54 38.46 16.98
C VAL A 176 -13.45 39.54 18.05
N MET A 177 -13.40 39.15 19.33
CA MET A 177 -13.36 40.11 20.45
C MET A 177 -12.04 40.89 20.53
N THR A 178 -10.91 40.30 20.13
CA THR A 178 -9.58 40.93 20.23
C THR A 178 -9.48 42.25 19.43
N PRO A 179 -9.83 42.31 18.13
CA PRO A 179 -9.86 43.59 17.38
C PRO A 179 -10.84 44.61 17.97
N VAL A 180 -11.98 44.17 18.51
CA VAL A 180 -12.98 45.06 19.14
C VAL A 180 -12.41 45.69 20.41
N PHE A 181 -11.75 44.91 21.26
CA PHE A 181 -11.09 45.41 22.47
C PHE A 181 -9.98 46.41 22.15
N ALA A 182 -9.18 46.16 21.10
CA ALA A 182 -8.16 47.10 20.65
C ALA A 182 -8.76 48.47 20.25
N ARG A 183 -9.92 48.48 19.59
CA ARG A 183 -10.66 49.72 19.28
C ARG A 183 -11.15 50.43 20.52
N VAL A 184 -11.79 49.72 21.45
CA VAL A 184 -12.32 50.32 22.69
C VAL A 184 -11.19 50.94 23.52
N PHE A 185 -10.05 50.25 23.63
CA PHE A 185 -8.87 50.74 24.31
C PHE A 185 -8.36 52.05 23.68
N MET A 186 -8.15 52.07 22.37
CA MET A 186 -7.63 53.27 21.68
C MET A 186 -8.60 54.44 21.70
N ASP A 187 -9.89 54.22 21.40
CA ASP A 187 -10.83 55.32 21.18
C ASP A 187 -11.42 55.88 22.48
N ARG A 188 -11.54 55.08 23.56
CA ARG A 188 -12.24 55.49 24.79
C ARG A 188 -11.36 55.55 26.04
N ILE A 189 -10.37 54.66 26.16
CA ILE A 189 -9.55 54.57 27.38
C ILE A 189 -8.31 55.44 27.23
N LEU A 190 -7.55 55.27 26.15
CA LEU A 190 -6.28 55.98 25.94
C LEU A 190 -6.46 57.48 25.68
N THR A 191 -7.57 57.87 25.04
CA THR A 191 -7.94 59.27 24.81
C THR A 191 -8.42 59.99 26.07
N GLY A 192 -8.61 59.26 27.19
CA GLY A 192 -9.10 59.83 28.45
C GLY A 192 -10.59 60.16 28.45
N ALA A 193 -11.37 59.71 27.46
CA ALA A 193 -12.82 59.96 27.42
C ALA A 193 -13.56 59.26 28.58
N ASN A 194 -13.22 57.99 28.86
CA ASN A 194 -13.79 57.18 29.94
C ASN A 194 -12.67 56.46 30.75
N PRO A 195 -11.90 57.16 31.60
CA PRO A 195 -10.79 56.58 32.35
C PRO A 195 -11.21 55.51 33.37
N ASP A 196 -12.43 55.62 33.92
CA ASP A 196 -12.98 54.65 34.88
C ASP A 196 -13.17 53.24 34.28
N TRP A 197 -13.16 53.11 32.95
CA TRP A 197 -13.30 51.83 32.28
C TRP A 197 -12.01 51.01 32.24
N LEU A 198 -10.87 51.57 32.63
CA LEU A 198 -9.57 50.91 32.55
C LEU A 198 -9.53 49.60 33.35
N TYR A 199 -9.89 49.62 34.64
CA TYR A 199 -9.84 48.42 35.49
C TYR A 199 -10.88 47.36 35.09
N PRO A 200 -12.16 47.70 34.82
CA PRO A 200 -13.12 46.74 34.25
C PRO A 200 -12.69 46.16 32.90
N PHE A 201 -12.05 46.97 32.04
CA PHE A 201 -11.54 46.53 30.75
C PHE A 201 -10.40 45.52 30.91
N ILE A 202 -9.42 45.79 31.80
CA ILE A 202 -8.33 44.86 32.09
C ILE A 202 -8.89 43.54 32.62
N LEU A 203 -9.84 43.58 33.56
CA LEU A 203 -10.48 42.39 34.10
C LEU A 203 -11.20 41.58 33.00
N ALA A 204 -11.94 42.25 32.12
CA ALA A 204 -12.62 41.61 30.98
C ALA A 204 -11.61 40.99 30.00
N MET A 205 -10.49 41.66 29.73
CA MET A 205 -9.44 41.16 28.84
C MET A 205 -8.70 39.96 29.45
N SER A 206 -8.40 40.00 30.75
CA SER A 206 -7.83 38.87 31.48
C SER A 206 -8.79 37.68 31.52
N GLY A 207 -10.09 37.92 31.72
CA GLY A 207 -11.13 36.89 31.66
C GLY A 207 -11.23 36.26 30.26
N LEU A 208 -11.18 37.07 29.20
CA LEU A 208 -11.16 36.57 27.82
C LEU A 208 -9.91 35.73 27.56
N LEU A 209 -8.73 36.16 28.01
CA LEU A 209 -7.48 35.42 27.86
C LEU A 209 -7.54 34.08 28.59
N ALA A 210 -8.02 34.06 29.84
CA ALA A 210 -8.20 32.82 30.60
C ALA A 210 -9.17 31.87 29.89
N PHE A 211 -10.29 32.38 29.37
CA PHE A 211 -11.24 31.61 28.59
C PHE A 211 -10.61 31.06 27.29
N GLN A 212 -9.84 31.87 26.56
CA GLN A 212 -9.12 31.44 25.36
C GLN A 212 -8.12 30.31 25.67
N ILE A 213 -7.39 30.40 26.78
CA ILE A 213 -6.47 29.35 27.23
C ILE A 213 -7.24 28.06 27.54
N ILE A 214 -8.36 28.14 28.26
CA ILE A 214 -9.20 26.98 28.59
C ILE A 214 -9.75 26.31 27.33
N VAL A 215 -10.33 27.09 26.41
CA VAL A 215 -10.84 26.57 25.12
C VAL A 215 -9.73 25.94 24.31
N SER A 216 -8.55 26.57 24.24
CA SER A 216 -7.38 26.04 23.54
C SER A 216 -6.88 24.72 24.14
N LEU A 217 -6.84 24.63 25.47
CA LEU A 217 -6.41 23.42 26.19
C LEU A 217 -7.41 22.28 25.98
N ILE A 218 -8.71 22.55 26.10
CA ILE A 218 -9.78 21.58 25.80
C ILE A 218 -9.66 21.12 24.34
N ASN A 219 -9.54 22.04 23.39
CA ASN A 219 -9.42 21.71 21.98
C ASN A 219 -8.18 20.83 21.71
N THR A 220 -7.03 21.19 22.29
CA THR A 220 -5.77 20.45 22.10
C THR A 220 -5.84 19.04 22.67
N LEU A 221 -6.30 18.87 23.91
CA LEU A 221 -6.39 17.56 24.57
C LEU A 221 -7.34 16.61 23.84
N TYR A 222 -8.52 17.10 23.44
CA TYR A 222 -9.48 16.26 22.74
C TYR A 222 -9.07 15.99 21.30
N MET A 223 -8.43 16.95 20.62
CA MET A 223 -7.86 16.70 19.29
C MET A 223 -6.81 15.59 19.33
N LEU A 224 -5.94 15.55 20.35
CA LEU A 224 -4.99 14.44 20.53
C LEU A 224 -5.70 13.10 20.73
N LYS A 225 -6.76 13.05 21.57
CA LYS A 225 -7.57 11.84 21.77
C LYS A 225 -8.25 11.36 20.48
N ILE A 226 -8.82 12.30 19.71
CA ILE A 226 -9.48 12.01 18.43
C ILE A 226 -8.48 11.46 17.42
N ARG A 227 -7.30 12.09 17.29
CA ARG A 227 -6.22 11.63 16.42
C ARG A 227 -5.76 10.22 16.79
N GLY A 228 -5.48 9.96 18.07
CA GLY A 228 -5.07 8.63 18.54
C GLY A 228 -6.13 7.56 18.27
N LYS A 229 -7.40 7.83 18.56
CA LYS A 229 -8.49 6.88 18.29
C LYS A 229 -8.61 6.57 16.79
N LEU A 230 -8.52 7.59 15.94
CA LEU A 230 -8.56 7.39 14.49
C LEU A 230 -7.37 6.59 13.97
N ALA A 231 -6.16 6.92 14.44
CA ALA A 231 -4.95 6.22 14.03
C ALA A 231 -5.06 4.73 14.35
N ILE A 232 -5.53 4.38 15.56
CA ILE A 232 -5.77 2.99 15.96
C ILE A 232 -6.79 2.32 15.02
N VAL A 233 -7.98 2.92 14.85
CA VAL A 233 -9.03 2.32 14.00
C VAL A 233 -8.56 2.15 12.55
N ALA A 234 -7.90 3.16 11.99
CA ALA A 234 -7.39 3.11 10.62
C ALA A 234 -6.32 2.03 10.44
N ASN A 235 -5.37 1.93 11.37
CA ASN A 235 -4.29 0.94 11.32
C ASN A 235 -4.81 -0.48 11.57
N THR A 236 -5.66 -0.69 12.58
CA THR A 236 -6.25 -2.00 12.87
C THR A 236 -7.10 -2.49 11.70
N THR A 237 -7.96 -1.64 11.13
CA THR A 237 -8.80 -2.03 9.99
C THR A 237 -7.96 -2.36 8.76
N PHE A 238 -6.93 -1.57 8.48
CA PHE A 238 -6.03 -1.81 7.35
C PHE A 238 -5.25 -3.11 7.52
N PHE A 239 -4.61 -3.31 8.67
CA PHE A 239 -3.80 -4.49 8.92
C PHE A 239 -4.65 -5.77 8.96
N TRP A 240 -5.82 -5.70 9.59
CA TRP A 240 -6.76 -6.82 9.62
C TRP A 240 -7.27 -7.22 8.25
N HIS A 241 -7.50 -6.24 7.36
CA HIS A 241 -7.85 -6.52 5.98
C HIS A 241 -6.68 -7.14 5.21
N VAL A 242 -5.46 -6.61 5.36
CA VAL A 242 -4.24 -7.14 4.72
C VAL A 242 -4.03 -8.62 5.06
N LEU A 243 -4.18 -9.02 6.32
CA LEU A 243 -4.04 -10.42 6.75
C LEU A 243 -5.05 -11.39 6.09
N ARG A 244 -6.11 -10.88 5.48
CA ARG A 244 -7.16 -11.66 4.79
C ARG A 244 -7.04 -11.64 3.28
N LEU A 245 -6.01 -10.99 2.73
CA LEU A 245 -5.76 -10.96 1.29
C LEU A 245 -5.13 -12.28 0.82
N PRO A 246 -5.40 -12.73 -0.42
CA PRO A 246 -4.87 -13.98 -0.94
C PRO A 246 -3.37 -13.89 -1.24
N MET A 247 -2.69 -15.04 -1.35
CA MET A 247 -1.24 -15.11 -1.57
C MET A 247 -0.77 -14.42 -2.87
N GLU A 248 -1.64 -14.35 -3.89
CA GLU A 248 -1.36 -13.63 -5.13
C GLU A 248 -1.00 -12.15 -4.87
N PHE A 249 -1.67 -11.50 -3.91
CA PHE A 249 -1.39 -10.12 -3.52
C PHE A 249 0.03 -9.96 -2.97
N PHE A 250 0.46 -10.88 -2.10
CA PHE A 250 1.78 -10.80 -1.45
C PHE A 250 2.92 -11.19 -2.39
N SER A 251 2.71 -12.13 -3.31
CA SER A 251 3.73 -12.54 -4.28
C SER A 251 4.14 -11.42 -5.26
N GLN A 252 3.28 -10.42 -5.45
CA GLN A 252 3.49 -9.30 -6.36
C GLN A 252 4.04 -8.05 -5.64
N ARG A 253 4.00 -7.99 -4.30
CA ARG A 253 4.25 -6.78 -3.52
C ARG A 253 5.41 -6.92 -2.54
N MET A 254 6.17 -5.85 -2.38
CA MET A 254 7.19 -5.76 -1.35
C MET A 254 6.56 -5.38 0.00
N ALA A 255 7.02 -6.01 1.09
CA ALA A 255 6.54 -5.72 2.44
C ALA A 255 6.69 -4.22 2.81
N GLY A 256 7.82 -3.60 2.43
CA GLY A 256 8.07 -2.17 2.66
C GLY A 256 7.07 -1.24 1.95
N ASP A 257 6.51 -1.63 0.79
CA ASP A 257 5.46 -0.84 0.13
C ASP A 257 4.14 -0.93 0.90
N ILE A 258 3.76 -2.11 1.37
CA ILE A 258 2.55 -2.31 2.18
C ILE A 258 2.67 -1.51 3.50
N ALA A 259 3.83 -1.53 4.15
CA ALA A 259 4.10 -0.73 5.35
C ALA A 259 4.00 0.79 5.07
N ALA A 260 4.56 1.27 3.96
CA ALA A 260 4.44 2.68 3.58
C ALA A 260 2.98 3.09 3.30
N ARG A 261 2.15 2.18 2.76
CA ARG A 261 0.71 2.41 2.56
C ARG A 261 -0.06 2.45 3.88
N GLN A 262 0.31 1.62 4.85
CA GLN A 262 -0.23 1.68 6.21
C GLN A 262 0.03 3.06 6.83
N SER A 263 1.29 3.54 6.81
CA SER A 263 1.62 4.87 7.36
C SER A 263 0.88 6.00 6.62
N SER A 264 0.71 5.86 5.30
CA SER A 264 -0.08 6.82 4.50
C SER A 264 -1.56 6.82 4.90
N ASN A 265 -2.11 5.66 5.26
CA ASN A 265 -3.50 5.50 5.71
C ASN A 265 -3.77 6.21 7.04
N GLU A 266 -2.81 6.17 7.96
CA GLU A 266 -2.85 6.94 9.21
C GLU A 266 -2.83 8.45 8.95
N LEU A 267 -1.88 8.93 8.13
CA LEU A 267 -1.73 10.36 7.81
C LEU A 267 -2.99 10.94 7.14
N ILE A 268 -3.63 10.18 6.26
CA ILE A 268 -4.90 10.59 5.64
C ILE A 268 -5.99 10.74 6.70
N ALA A 269 -6.15 9.77 7.59
CA ALA A 269 -7.20 9.82 8.60
C ALA A 269 -7.04 11.06 9.51
N GLU A 270 -5.79 11.38 9.88
CA GLU A 270 -5.47 12.62 10.61
C GLU A 270 -5.82 13.88 9.79
N THR A 271 -5.44 13.90 8.51
CA THR A 271 -5.68 15.05 7.61
C THR A 271 -7.18 15.31 7.44
N LEU A 272 -7.98 14.26 7.29
CA LEU A 272 -9.43 14.37 7.14
C LEU A 272 -10.07 15.07 8.35
N ILE A 273 -9.72 14.71 9.59
CA ILE A 273 -10.31 15.40 10.76
C ILE A 273 -9.70 16.78 10.98
N SER A 274 -8.37 16.88 10.97
CA SER A 274 -7.68 18.12 11.34
C SER A 274 -7.91 19.26 10.35
N GLN A 275 -8.16 18.95 9.07
CA GLN A 275 -8.32 19.96 8.04
C GLN A 275 -9.75 20.09 7.51
N LEU A 276 -10.51 18.99 7.33
CA LEU A 276 -11.89 19.12 6.80
C LEU A 276 -12.89 19.59 7.84
N ALA A 277 -12.78 19.15 9.11
CA ALA A 277 -13.77 19.55 10.12
C ALA A 277 -13.82 21.08 10.31
N PRO A 278 -12.69 21.82 10.33
CA PRO A 278 -12.70 23.28 10.42
C PRO A 278 -13.19 24.01 9.14
N VAL A 279 -13.32 23.35 7.99
CA VAL A 279 -13.69 24.02 6.72
C VAL A 279 -15.01 24.76 6.82
N LEU A 280 -16.05 24.12 7.36
CA LEU A 280 -17.37 24.72 7.47
C LEU A 280 -17.33 25.97 8.36
N LEU A 281 -16.58 25.89 9.46
CA LEU A 281 -16.38 27.02 10.38
C LEU A 281 -15.59 28.15 9.72
N ASN A 282 -14.49 27.82 9.05
CA ASN A 282 -13.66 28.79 8.34
C ASN A 282 -14.45 29.52 7.24
N LEU A 283 -15.35 28.82 6.54
CA LEU A 283 -16.23 29.41 5.54
C LEU A 283 -17.22 30.39 6.18
N ALA A 284 -17.86 30.00 7.28
CA ALA A 284 -18.77 30.87 8.03
C ALA A 284 -18.05 32.12 8.57
N MET A 285 -16.85 31.95 9.12
CA MET A 285 -16.04 33.06 9.64
C MET A 285 -15.53 33.99 8.53
N LEU A 286 -15.15 33.45 7.37
CA LEU A 286 -14.75 34.25 6.21
C LEU A 286 -15.89 35.17 5.78
N VAL A 287 -17.12 34.66 5.68
CA VAL A 287 -18.30 35.47 5.37
C VAL A 287 -18.57 36.51 6.46
N PHE A 288 -18.49 36.11 7.73
CA PHE A 288 -18.67 37.02 8.86
C PHE A 288 -17.69 38.20 8.83
N TYR A 289 -16.39 37.92 8.69
CA TYR A 289 -15.37 38.98 8.65
C TYR A 289 -15.53 39.87 7.42
N LEU A 290 -15.91 39.33 6.27
CA LEU A 290 -16.19 40.12 5.07
C LEU A 290 -17.32 41.13 5.33
N VAL A 291 -18.43 40.70 5.93
CA VAL A 291 -19.55 41.59 6.26
C VAL A 291 -19.12 42.68 7.24
N VAL A 292 -18.34 42.34 8.27
CA VAL A 292 -17.80 43.32 9.22
C VAL A 292 -16.89 44.34 8.52
N MET A 293 -15.98 43.88 7.66
CA MET A 293 -15.05 44.75 6.92
C MET A 293 -15.80 45.71 5.99
N ILE A 294 -16.78 45.22 5.23
CA ILE A 294 -17.61 46.07 4.34
C ILE A 294 -18.32 47.17 5.14
N LYS A 295 -18.86 46.83 6.32
CA LYS A 295 -19.51 47.81 7.20
C LYS A 295 -18.57 48.87 7.76
N TYR A 296 -17.28 48.55 7.94
CA TYR A 296 -16.28 49.53 8.38
C TYR A 296 -15.87 50.46 7.24
N SER A 297 -15.41 49.90 6.11
CA SER A 297 -15.00 50.70 4.95
C SER A 297 -14.96 49.84 3.69
N LEU A 298 -15.74 50.23 2.68
CA LEU A 298 -15.74 49.57 1.38
C LEU A 298 -14.38 49.70 0.68
N LEU A 299 -13.73 50.86 0.80
CA LEU A 299 -12.44 51.15 0.16
C LEU A 299 -11.33 50.24 0.71
N LEU A 300 -11.20 50.15 2.04
CA LEU A 300 -10.18 49.30 2.67
C LEU A 300 -10.47 47.81 2.42
N THR A 301 -11.75 47.44 2.36
CA THR A 301 -12.16 46.06 2.04
C THR A 301 -11.79 45.66 0.61
N ALA A 302 -11.91 46.58 -0.35
CA ALA A 302 -11.50 46.33 -1.73
C ALA A 302 -10.01 46.00 -1.85
N VAL A 303 -9.16 46.64 -1.05
CA VAL A 303 -7.72 46.32 -0.97
C VAL A 303 -7.51 44.90 -0.46
N GLY A 304 -8.18 44.51 0.63
CA GLY A 304 -8.09 43.17 1.19
C GLY A 304 -8.59 42.08 0.22
N LEU A 305 -9.68 42.34 -0.50
CA LEU A 305 -10.20 41.43 -1.53
C LEU A 305 -9.23 41.31 -2.72
N ALA A 306 -8.68 42.42 -3.21
CA ALA A 306 -7.71 42.39 -4.32
C ALA A 306 -6.49 41.52 -3.96
N VAL A 307 -5.94 41.70 -2.77
CA VAL A 307 -4.81 40.90 -2.26
C VAL A 307 -5.20 39.43 -2.12
N THR A 308 -6.40 39.14 -1.64
CA THR A 308 -6.94 37.78 -1.54
C THR A 308 -7.01 37.09 -2.91
N PHE A 309 -7.55 37.75 -3.92
CA PHE A 309 -7.63 37.22 -5.29
C PHE A 309 -6.24 36.98 -5.89
N ILE A 310 -5.31 37.92 -5.72
CA ILE A 310 -3.93 37.76 -6.19
C ILE A 310 -3.27 36.57 -5.48
N ASN A 311 -3.45 36.44 -4.17
CA ASN A 311 -2.90 35.34 -3.38
C ASN A 311 -3.46 33.99 -3.83
N MET A 312 -4.77 33.86 -4.05
CA MET A 312 -5.40 32.65 -4.60
C MET A 312 -4.86 32.30 -5.99
N TRP A 313 -4.64 33.29 -6.85
CA TRP A 313 -4.09 33.08 -8.19
C TRP A 313 -2.63 32.59 -8.15
N VAL A 314 -1.79 33.24 -7.34
CA VAL A 314 -0.40 32.83 -7.11
C VAL A 314 -0.34 31.42 -6.51
N ALA A 315 -1.14 31.14 -5.50
CA ALA A 315 -1.24 29.82 -4.87
C ALA A 315 -1.60 28.71 -5.86
N ARG A 316 -2.51 28.98 -6.81
CA ARG A 316 -2.88 28.03 -7.87
C ARG A 316 -1.69 27.73 -8.81
N ILE A 317 -0.87 28.72 -9.11
CA ILE A 317 0.35 28.54 -9.93
C ILE A 317 1.39 27.72 -9.15
N ILE A 318 1.59 28.05 -7.87
CA ILE A 318 2.52 27.35 -6.96
C ILE A 318 2.14 25.89 -6.83
N SER A 319 0.87 25.61 -6.51
CA SER A 319 0.32 24.25 -6.37
C SER A 319 0.60 23.43 -7.64
N LYS A 320 0.27 23.94 -8.83
CA LYS A 320 0.55 23.24 -10.09
C LYS A 320 2.01 22.89 -10.30
N LYS A 321 2.95 23.78 -9.92
CA LYS A 321 4.39 23.52 -10.04
C LYS A 321 4.89 22.51 -9.00
N ARG A 322 4.35 22.53 -7.78
CA ARG A 322 4.77 21.66 -6.66
C ARG A 322 4.44 20.19 -6.92
N VAL A 323 3.30 19.91 -7.52
CA VAL A 323 2.79 18.54 -7.72
C VAL A 323 3.79 17.61 -8.39
N ASN A 324 4.43 18.06 -9.47
CA ASN A 324 5.38 17.23 -10.19
C ASN A 324 6.65 16.98 -9.37
N ILE A 325 7.08 17.97 -8.56
CA ILE A 325 8.24 17.84 -7.69
C ILE A 325 7.94 16.88 -6.54
N THR A 326 6.79 17.04 -5.87
CA THR A 326 6.35 16.16 -4.78
C THR A 326 6.18 14.72 -5.26
N ARG A 327 5.65 14.51 -6.47
CA ARG A 327 5.56 13.17 -7.08
C ARG A 327 6.94 12.54 -7.30
N ALA A 328 7.89 13.29 -7.86
CA ALA A 328 9.25 12.81 -8.06
C ALA A 328 9.94 12.48 -6.72
N GLN A 329 9.77 13.36 -5.73
CA GLN A 329 10.29 13.18 -4.38
C GLN A 329 9.75 11.90 -3.71
N MET A 330 8.43 11.66 -3.74
CA MET A 330 7.82 10.47 -3.13
C MET A 330 8.37 9.17 -3.74
N ARG A 331 8.50 9.12 -5.07
CA ARG A 331 9.06 7.95 -5.77
C ARG A 331 10.52 7.70 -5.38
N ASP A 332 11.35 8.75 -5.43
CA ASP A 332 12.78 8.62 -5.14
C ASP A 332 13.00 8.26 -3.66
N SER A 333 12.17 8.80 -2.75
CA SER A 333 12.15 8.42 -1.34
C SER A 333 11.76 6.96 -1.14
N GLY A 334 10.78 6.45 -1.90
CA GLY A 334 10.40 5.04 -1.87
C GLY A 334 11.53 4.12 -2.35
N LYS A 335 12.24 4.50 -3.42
CA LYS A 335 13.42 3.77 -3.91
C LYS A 335 14.56 3.77 -2.92
N LEU A 336 14.83 4.91 -2.27
CA LEU A 336 15.83 5.02 -1.22
C LEU A 336 15.52 4.08 -0.06
N MET A 337 14.27 4.08 0.42
CA MET A 337 13.84 3.23 1.54
C MET A 337 13.91 1.74 1.18
N ALA A 338 13.41 1.35 0.01
CA ALA A 338 13.50 -0.02 -0.48
C ALA A 338 14.96 -0.48 -0.64
N THR A 339 15.82 0.36 -1.24
CA THR A 339 17.25 0.05 -1.39
C THR A 339 17.89 -0.13 -0.02
N THR A 340 17.66 0.81 0.90
CA THR A 340 18.18 0.75 2.28
C THR A 340 17.79 -0.54 2.98
N MET A 341 16.52 -0.93 2.91
CA MET A 341 16.00 -2.14 3.56
C MET A 341 16.63 -3.40 2.96
N SER A 342 16.62 -3.52 1.62
CA SER A 342 17.30 -4.63 0.94
C SER A 342 18.77 -4.70 1.31
N GLY A 343 19.53 -3.60 1.27
CA GLY A 343 20.95 -3.64 1.64
C GLY A 343 21.24 -4.08 3.07
N ILE A 344 20.36 -3.76 4.02
CA ILE A 344 20.47 -4.26 5.40
C ILE A 344 20.18 -5.77 5.44
N GLU A 345 19.15 -6.24 4.74
CA GLU A 345 18.81 -7.67 4.65
C GLU A 345 19.96 -8.50 4.03
N MET A 346 20.63 -8.00 2.99
CA MET A 346 21.76 -8.66 2.32
C MET A 346 23.14 -8.17 2.80
N ILE A 347 23.24 -7.63 4.03
CA ILE A 347 24.50 -7.08 4.55
C ILE A 347 25.63 -8.11 4.59
N GLU A 348 25.33 -9.37 4.92
CA GLU A 348 26.30 -10.46 4.93
C GLU A 348 26.86 -10.70 3.52
N THR A 349 26.00 -10.71 2.50
CA THR A 349 26.41 -10.84 1.10
C THR A 349 27.25 -9.66 0.64
N ILE A 350 26.87 -8.43 1.00
CA ILE A 350 27.63 -7.22 0.67
C ILE A 350 29.05 -7.31 1.27
N LYS A 351 29.16 -7.74 2.53
CA LYS A 351 30.43 -7.93 3.22
C LYS A 351 31.27 -9.05 2.62
N ALA A 352 30.67 -10.20 2.35
CA ALA A 352 31.38 -11.35 1.78
C ALA A 352 31.88 -11.08 0.34
N SER A 353 31.16 -10.25 -0.41
CA SER A 353 31.52 -9.89 -1.80
C SER A 353 32.42 -8.67 -1.93
N GLY A 354 32.69 -7.93 -0.85
CA GLY A 354 33.43 -6.65 -0.91
C GLY A 354 32.70 -5.57 -1.72
N ALA A 355 31.37 -5.67 -1.84
CA ALA A 355 30.55 -4.83 -2.71
C ALA A 355 30.11 -3.51 -2.05
N GLU A 356 30.66 -3.14 -0.89
CA GLU A 356 30.24 -1.97 -0.13
C GLU A 356 30.28 -0.69 -0.97
N ASN A 357 31.35 -0.49 -1.75
CA ASN A 357 31.52 0.72 -2.54
C ASN A 357 30.46 0.85 -3.64
N GLY A 358 30.22 -0.23 -4.40
CA GLY A 358 29.22 -0.22 -5.48
C GLY A 358 27.79 -0.11 -4.95
N TYR A 359 27.50 -0.76 -3.83
CA TYR A 359 26.21 -0.61 -3.15
C TYR A 359 26.03 0.82 -2.60
N PHE A 360 27.05 1.37 -1.94
CA PHE A 360 27.01 2.72 -1.39
C PHE A 360 26.88 3.78 -2.48
N GLU A 361 27.57 3.65 -3.62
CA GLU A 361 27.42 4.57 -4.76
C GLU A 361 25.98 4.60 -5.28
N ARG A 362 25.37 3.42 -5.44
CA ARG A 362 23.96 3.30 -5.84
C ARG A 362 23.02 3.93 -4.82
N TRP A 363 23.22 3.65 -3.54
CA TRP A 363 22.43 4.22 -2.44
C TRP A 363 22.58 5.75 -2.37
N ALA A 364 23.82 6.24 -2.45
CA ALA A 364 24.14 7.66 -2.43
C ALA A 364 23.55 8.40 -3.63
N GLY A 365 23.46 7.75 -4.80
CA GLY A 365 22.75 8.28 -5.96
C GLY A 365 21.27 8.52 -5.69
N PHE A 366 20.57 7.58 -5.04
CA PHE A 366 19.18 7.79 -4.62
C PHE A 366 19.06 8.87 -3.54
N GLN A 367 19.95 8.88 -2.55
CA GLN A 367 20.00 9.92 -1.53
C GLN A 367 20.21 11.32 -2.15
N ALA A 368 21.09 11.44 -3.14
CA ALA A 368 21.33 12.67 -3.87
C ALA A 368 20.09 13.11 -4.68
N SER A 369 19.37 12.18 -5.31
CA SER A 369 18.12 12.48 -6.03
C SER A 369 17.01 12.99 -5.10
N VAL A 370 16.85 12.34 -3.93
CA VAL A 370 15.91 12.77 -2.89
C VAL A 370 16.31 14.16 -2.39
N ASN A 371 17.58 14.37 -2.08
CA ASN A 371 18.07 15.67 -1.60
C ASN A 371 17.91 16.78 -2.66
N SER A 372 18.22 16.50 -3.92
CA SER A 372 18.00 17.43 -5.04
C SER A 372 16.53 17.82 -5.17
N SER A 373 15.62 16.85 -5.03
CA SER A 373 14.17 17.09 -5.03
C SER A 373 13.73 17.92 -3.82
N LEU A 374 14.27 17.64 -2.63
CA LEU A 374 14.01 18.42 -1.41
C LEU A 374 14.50 19.86 -1.54
N VAL A 375 15.71 20.08 -2.03
CA VAL A 375 16.27 21.41 -2.28
C VAL A 375 15.45 22.14 -3.33
N ARG A 376 15.09 21.50 -4.44
CA ARG A 376 14.25 22.11 -5.48
C ARG A 376 12.87 22.48 -4.95
N PHE A 377 12.28 21.63 -4.12
CA PHE A 377 11.02 21.91 -3.43
C PHE A 377 11.18 23.09 -2.46
N ALA A 378 12.23 23.08 -1.63
CA ALA A 378 12.51 24.14 -0.65
C ALA A 378 12.76 25.49 -1.32
N LEU A 379 13.56 25.54 -2.39
CA LEU A 379 13.79 26.76 -3.17
C LEU A 379 12.48 27.26 -3.78
N LEU A 380 11.68 26.39 -4.41
CA LEU A 380 10.40 26.78 -4.97
C LEU A 380 9.44 27.30 -3.89
N ASN A 381 9.43 26.66 -2.72
CA ASN A 381 8.61 27.07 -1.58
C ASN A 381 9.09 28.41 -0.98
N GLN A 382 10.40 28.64 -0.90
CA GLN A 382 10.96 29.90 -0.40
C GLN A 382 10.72 31.06 -1.38
N TYR A 383 11.07 30.87 -2.66
CA TYR A 383 10.92 31.92 -3.67
C TYR A 383 9.46 32.27 -3.94
N LEU A 384 8.61 31.26 -4.15
CA LEU A 384 7.21 31.51 -4.46
C LEU A 384 6.35 31.71 -3.20
N GLY A 385 6.71 31.09 -2.08
CA GLY A 385 6.00 31.26 -0.80
C GLY A 385 6.29 32.59 -0.10
N ALA A 386 7.38 33.28 -0.45
CA ALA A 386 7.60 34.66 -0.01
C ALA A 386 6.60 35.66 -0.61
N VAL A 387 6.02 35.35 -1.78
CA VAL A 387 5.09 36.26 -2.48
C VAL A 387 3.81 36.54 -1.67
N PRO A 388 3.08 35.53 -1.14
CA PRO A 388 1.96 35.77 -0.23
C PRO A 388 2.31 36.66 0.97
N GLY A 389 3.46 36.42 1.62
CA GLY A 389 3.91 37.22 2.76
C GLY A 389 4.19 38.68 2.39
N ALA A 390 4.86 38.91 1.27
CA ALA A 390 5.10 40.25 0.75
C ALA A 390 3.79 40.97 0.39
N LEU A 391 2.86 40.28 -0.29
CA LEU A 391 1.53 40.82 -0.61
C LEU A 391 0.74 41.19 0.64
N GLN A 392 0.82 40.38 1.71
CA GLN A 392 0.18 40.69 2.97
C GLN A 392 0.77 41.93 3.65
N GLN A 393 2.09 42.11 3.59
CA GLN A 393 2.72 43.33 4.12
C GLN A 393 2.37 44.57 3.30
N ILE A 394 2.34 44.46 1.97
CA ILE A 394 1.89 45.54 1.09
C ILE A 394 0.43 45.89 1.40
N ALA A 395 -0.44 44.89 1.64
CA ALA A 395 -1.83 45.10 2.04
C ALA A 395 -1.93 45.86 3.37
N ASN A 396 -1.17 45.44 4.38
CA ASN A 396 -1.14 46.10 5.69
C ASN A 396 -0.67 47.55 5.58
N LEU A 397 0.37 47.83 4.79
CA LEU A 397 0.86 49.17 4.52
C LEU A 397 -0.17 50.01 3.76
N ALA A 398 -0.80 49.46 2.72
CA ALA A 398 -1.83 50.16 1.95
C ALA A 398 -3.03 50.51 2.83
N VAL A 399 -3.48 49.56 3.67
CA VAL A 399 -4.56 49.79 4.65
C VAL A 399 -4.16 50.83 5.70
N LEU A 400 -2.90 50.81 6.16
CA LEU A 400 -2.40 51.83 7.09
C LEU A 400 -2.42 53.22 6.45
N VAL A 401 -1.85 53.39 5.25
CA VAL A 401 -1.76 54.67 4.54
C VAL A 401 -3.16 55.21 4.22
N LEU A 402 -4.02 54.40 3.61
CA LEU A 402 -5.40 54.79 3.30
C LEU A 402 -6.23 55.03 4.57
N GLY A 403 -6.00 54.22 5.60
CA GLY A 403 -6.63 54.37 6.90
C GLY A 403 -6.28 55.71 7.56
N VAL A 404 -5.00 56.09 7.55
CA VAL A 404 -4.54 57.39 8.06
C VAL A 404 -5.17 58.54 7.28
N MET A 405 -5.26 58.45 5.95
CA MET A 405 -5.97 59.47 5.14
C MET A 405 -7.46 59.58 5.54
N LEU A 406 -8.14 58.46 5.77
CA LEU A 406 -9.53 58.45 6.23
C LEU A 406 -9.70 59.03 7.64
N ILE A 407 -8.71 58.84 8.52
CA ILE A 407 -8.66 59.47 9.85
C ILE A 407 -8.48 60.98 9.72
N MET A 408 -7.55 61.45 8.88
CA MET A 408 -7.33 62.87 8.62
C MET A 408 -8.57 63.56 8.05
N ASN A 409 -9.37 62.85 7.24
CA ASN A 409 -10.65 63.31 6.71
C ASN A 409 -11.81 63.22 7.72
N GLY A 410 -11.57 62.81 8.96
CA GLY A 410 -12.57 62.70 10.04
C GLY A 410 -13.55 61.53 9.90
N SER A 411 -13.39 60.67 8.91
CA SER A 411 -14.30 59.54 8.63
C SER A 411 -13.97 58.26 9.40
N PHE A 412 -12.81 58.19 10.05
CA PHE A 412 -12.31 57.02 10.75
C PHE A 412 -11.59 57.40 12.04
N THR A 413 -11.58 56.52 13.04
CA THR A 413 -10.77 56.68 14.26
C THR A 413 -9.52 55.80 14.22
N VAL A 414 -8.54 56.13 15.07
CA VAL A 414 -7.33 55.30 15.23
C VAL A 414 -7.70 53.89 15.68
N GLY A 415 -8.64 53.74 16.63
CA GLY A 415 -9.11 52.44 17.07
C GLY A 415 -9.87 51.67 15.99
N MET A 416 -10.65 52.35 15.13
CA MET A 416 -11.29 51.69 13.97
C MET A 416 -10.26 51.12 12.99
N LEU A 417 -9.13 51.83 12.77
CA LEU A 417 -8.06 51.34 11.90
C LEU A 417 -7.38 50.09 12.46
N LEU A 418 -7.05 50.07 13.76
CA LEU A 418 -6.48 48.88 14.40
C LEU A 418 -7.45 47.70 14.38
N ALA A 419 -8.75 47.93 14.66
CA ALA A 419 -9.76 46.89 14.54
C ALA A 419 -9.88 46.36 13.11
N PHE A 420 -9.85 47.24 12.11
CA PHE A 420 -9.89 46.83 10.70
C PHE A 420 -8.68 45.98 10.32
N GLN A 421 -7.47 46.35 10.74
CA GLN A 421 -6.27 45.55 10.52
C GLN A 421 -6.38 44.16 11.19
N GLY A 422 -6.92 44.10 12.41
CA GLY A 422 -7.21 42.84 13.09
C GLY A 422 -8.22 41.97 12.34
N PHE A 423 -9.36 42.53 11.93
CA PHE A 423 -10.36 41.81 11.13
C PHE A 423 -9.83 41.37 9.78
N MET A 424 -8.99 42.17 9.12
CA MET A 424 -8.35 41.79 7.86
C MET A 424 -7.40 40.61 8.05
N ALA A 425 -6.61 40.59 9.13
CA ALA A 425 -5.77 39.44 9.47
C ALA A 425 -6.62 38.18 9.74
N SER A 426 -7.71 38.31 10.49
CA SER A 426 -8.66 37.21 10.76
C SER A 426 -9.41 36.74 9.51
N PHE A 427 -9.64 37.61 8.52
CA PHE A 427 -10.24 37.27 7.23
C PHE A 427 -9.26 36.49 6.33
N LEU A 428 -7.99 36.88 6.32
CA LEU A 428 -6.95 36.23 5.49
C LEU A 428 -6.54 34.85 6.02
N ALA A 429 -6.69 34.57 7.32
CA ALA A 429 -6.34 33.27 7.90
C ALA A 429 -7.14 32.09 7.29
N PRO A 430 -8.50 32.12 7.23
CA PRO A 430 -9.29 31.13 6.50
C PRO A 430 -8.90 30.97 5.03
N VAL A 431 -8.60 32.07 4.33
CA VAL A 431 -8.15 32.03 2.92
C VAL A 431 -6.89 31.18 2.77
N ASN A 432 -5.89 31.41 3.63
CA ASN A 432 -4.64 30.63 3.62
C ASN A 432 -4.90 29.16 3.98
N ALA A 433 -5.82 28.89 4.92
CA ALA A 433 -6.23 27.52 5.25
C ALA A 433 -6.87 26.81 4.05
N PHE A 434 -7.71 27.50 3.26
CA PHE A 434 -8.30 26.94 2.03
C PHE A 434 -7.25 26.64 0.95
N ILE A 435 -6.24 27.50 0.82
CA ILE A 435 -5.10 27.25 -0.08
C ILE A 435 -4.36 25.97 0.35
N GLY A 436 -4.09 25.82 1.65
CA GLY A 436 -3.49 24.61 2.21
C GLY A 436 -4.35 23.36 2.00
N LEU A 437 -5.67 23.49 2.18
CA LEU A 437 -6.63 22.41 1.96
C LEU A 437 -6.58 21.90 0.51
N GLY A 438 -6.46 22.79 -0.47
CA GLY A 438 -6.32 22.41 -1.88
C GLY A 438 -5.07 21.55 -2.14
N GLN A 439 -3.96 21.84 -1.45
CA GLN A 439 -2.74 21.03 -1.51
C GLN A 439 -2.96 19.67 -0.83
N SER A 440 -3.50 19.65 0.38
CA SER A 440 -3.73 18.41 1.11
C SER A 440 -4.76 17.51 0.42
N MET A 441 -5.78 18.07 -0.25
CA MET A 441 -6.69 17.30 -1.12
C MET A 441 -5.95 16.56 -2.23
N GLN A 442 -4.93 17.18 -2.79
CA GLN A 442 -4.15 16.60 -3.89
C GLN A 442 -3.19 15.51 -3.40
N GLU A 443 -2.53 15.73 -2.26
CA GLU A 443 -1.70 14.72 -1.59
C GLU A 443 -2.56 13.53 -1.16
N MET A 444 -3.73 13.80 -0.55
CA MET A 444 -4.70 12.78 -0.18
C MET A 444 -5.18 11.97 -1.38
N ARG A 445 -5.40 12.59 -2.55
CA ARG A 445 -5.78 11.83 -3.75
C ARG A 445 -4.73 10.77 -4.10
N SER A 446 -3.46 11.14 -4.11
CA SER A 446 -2.37 10.20 -4.44
C SER A 446 -2.26 9.06 -3.43
N SER A 447 -2.40 9.38 -2.14
CA SER A 447 -2.31 8.37 -1.08
C SER A 447 -3.58 7.51 -1.00
N MET A 448 -4.75 8.10 -1.27
CA MET A 448 -6.04 7.42 -1.38
C MET A 448 -5.99 6.34 -2.45
N GLU A 449 -5.54 6.67 -3.66
CA GLU A 449 -5.43 5.71 -4.77
C GLU A 449 -4.59 4.48 -4.36
N ARG A 450 -3.49 4.68 -3.61
CA ARG A 450 -2.63 3.58 -3.10
C ARG A 450 -3.27 2.75 -2.00
N ILE A 451 -4.00 3.38 -1.08
CA ILE A 451 -4.64 2.69 0.04
C ILE A 451 -5.85 1.90 -0.46
N GLU A 452 -6.66 2.52 -1.31
CA GLU A 452 -7.84 1.89 -1.90
C GLU A 452 -7.48 0.71 -2.78
N ASP A 453 -6.35 0.74 -3.48
CA ASP A 453 -5.84 -0.41 -4.23
C ASP A 453 -5.54 -1.62 -3.32
N VAL A 454 -5.22 -1.40 -2.04
CA VAL A 454 -5.13 -2.48 -1.04
C VAL A 454 -6.51 -2.82 -0.50
N MET A 455 -7.26 -1.81 -0.02
CA MET A 455 -8.53 -2.01 0.70
C MET A 455 -9.70 -2.52 -0.16
N ASN A 456 -9.62 -2.35 -1.48
CA ASN A 456 -10.61 -2.89 -2.42
C ASN A 456 -10.16 -4.21 -3.06
N TYR A 457 -8.93 -4.65 -2.78
CA TYR A 457 -8.52 -5.98 -3.19
C TYR A 457 -9.44 -6.99 -2.49
N GLN A 458 -9.99 -7.92 -3.25
CA GLN A 458 -10.97 -8.85 -2.69
C GLN A 458 -10.26 -9.74 -1.66
N PRO A 459 -10.78 -9.82 -0.42
CA PRO A 459 -10.30 -10.80 0.55
C PRO A 459 -10.36 -12.20 -0.05
N ASP A 460 -9.53 -13.10 0.47
CA ASP A 460 -9.62 -14.50 0.11
C ASP A 460 -11.04 -15.00 0.35
N VAL A 461 -11.56 -15.78 -0.60
CA VAL A 461 -12.93 -16.30 -0.61
C VAL A 461 -13.20 -17.13 0.65
N GLU A 462 -12.16 -17.68 1.27
CA GLU A 462 -12.22 -18.40 2.55
C GLU A 462 -12.63 -17.54 3.75
N TYR A 463 -12.53 -16.22 3.64
CA TYR A 463 -12.99 -15.27 4.66
C TYR A 463 -14.36 -14.65 4.34
N LEU A 464 -15.00 -15.05 3.24
CA LEU A 464 -16.39 -14.68 2.99
C LEU A 464 -17.28 -15.44 3.98
N PRO A 465 -18.30 -14.79 4.57
CA PRO A 465 -19.19 -15.46 5.50
C PRO A 465 -19.87 -16.64 4.79
N GLN A 466 -19.52 -17.87 5.20
CA GLN A 466 -20.32 -19.05 4.88
C GLN A 466 -21.64 -18.93 5.65
N ALA A 467 -22.74 -19.42 5.07
CA ALA A 467 -24.01 -19.46 5.78
C ALA A 467 -23.81 -20.19 7.12
N GLU A 468 -24.29 -19.60 8.21
CA GLU A 468 -24.31 -20.19 9.55
C GLU A 468 -25.20 -21.45 9.52
N ASP A 469 -24.63 -22.58 9.09
CA ASP A 469 -25.16 -23.90 9.43
C ASP A 469 -24.52 -24.31 10.75
N ASP A 470 -25.28 -24.08 11.83
CA ASP A 470 -24.95 -24.33 13.24
C ASP A 470 -24.73 -25.83 13.57
N ASP A 471 -24.75 -26.71 12.56
CA ASP A 471 -24.76 -28.17 12.71
C ASP A 471 -23.51 -28.87 12.11
N ARG A 472 -22.54 -28.12 11.58
CA ARG A 472 -21.25 -28.70 11.15
C ARG A 472 -20.32 -28.82 12.35
N GLY A 473 -20.31 -29.99 13.00
CA GLY A 473 -19.37 -30.28 14.07
C GLY A 473 -17.91 -29.98 13.67
N TYR A 474 -17.17 -29.29 14.55
CA TYR A 474 -15.75 -28.98 14.38
C TYR A 474 -14.87 -30.23 14.59
N HIS A 475 -14.95 -31.19 13.68
CA HIS A 475 -14.11 -32.38 13.69
C HIS A 475 -12.93 -32.20 12.72
N LYS A 476 -11.72 -32.59 13.14
CA LYS A 476 -10.55 -32.64 12.25
C LYS A 476 -10.81 -33.60 11.09
N LEU A 477 -10.21 -33.31 9.93
CA LEU A 477 -10.26 -34.18 8.76
C LEU A 477 -9.62 -35.55 9.06
N SER A 478 -9.98 -36.59 8.33
CA SER A 478 -9.43 -37.94 8.49
C SER A 478 -7.99 -38.05 7.98
N GLY A 479 -7.62 -37.17 7.03
CA GLY A 479 -6.31 -37.18 6.36
C GLY A 479 -6.35 -37.73 4.93
N ALA A 480 -7.53 -37.98 4.35
CA ALA A 480 -7.67 -38.37 2.95
C ALA A 480 -7.60 -37.15 2.03
N LEU A 481 -6.86 -37.25 0.91
CA LEU A 481 -6.71 -36.19 -0.09
C LEU A 481 -6.94 -36.76 -1.49
N SER A 482 -7.71 -36.06 -2.32
CA SER A 482 -7.84 -36.35 -3.75
C SER A 482 -7.69 -35.08 -4.58
N MET A 483 -6.86 -35.15 -5.63
CA MET A 483 -6.77 -34.11 -6.65
C MET A 483 -7.25 -34.70 -7.97
N LYS A 484 -8.23 -34.07 -8.62
CA LYS A 484 -8.83 -34.55 -9.86
C LYS A 484 -8.67 -33.53 -10.97
N ASN A 485 -7.90 -33.90 -12.00
CA ASN A 485 -7.63 -33.09 -13.19
C ASN A 485 -7.18 -31.65 -12.90
N VAL A 486 -6.37 -31.47 -11.86
CA VAL A 486 -5.93 -30.15 -11.39
C VAL A 486 -5.00 -29.51 -12.41
N THR A 487 -5.36 -28.31 -12.86
CA THR A 487 -4.57 -27.48 -13.76
C THR A 487 -4.37 -26.10 -13.14
N PHE A 488 -3.14 -25.59 -13.15
CA PHE A 488 -2.81 -24.32 -12.51
C PHE A 488 -1.61 -23.62 -13.17
N GLY A 489 -1.58 -22.30 -13.10
CA GLY A 489 -0.42 -21.46 -13.39
C GLY A 489 -0.52 -20.11 -12.68
N TYR A 490 0.58 -19.35 -12.66
CA TYR A 490 0.64 -18.05 -11.99
C TYR A 490 0.12 -16.88 -12.84
N SER A 491 -0.02 -17.06 -14.17
CA SER A 491 -0.62 -16.06 -15.07
C SER A 491 -1.59 -16.75 -16.01
N ARG A 492 -2.87 -16.36 -15.97
CA ARG A 492 -3.93 -16.95 -16.82
C ARG A 492 -3.71 -16.76 -18.32
N LEU A 493 -2.82 -15.85 -18.70
CA LEU A 493 -2.48 -15.56 -20.09
C LEU A 493 -1.25 -16.35 -20.57
N ALA A 494 -0.54 -17.03 -19.66
CA ALA A 494 0.58 -17.92 -19.93
C ALA A 494 0.14 -19.38 -19.92
N GLU A 495 1.01 -20.29 -20.37
CA GLU A 495 0.73 -21.72 -20.24
C GLU A 495 0.66 -22.15 -18.77
N PRO A 496 -0.24 -23.07 -18.41
CA PRO A 496 -0.32 -23.60 -17.05
C PRO A 496 0.96 -24.36 -16.70
N LEU A 497 1.45 -24.12 -15.49
CA LEU A 497 2.61 -24.80 -14.91
C LEU A 497 2.29 -26.25 -14.55
N ILE A 498 1.08 -26.53 -14.05
CA ILE A 498 0.57 -27.87 -13.73
C ILE A 498 -0.56 -28.20 -14.70
N LYS A 499 -0.53 -29.36 -15.35
CA LYS A 499 -1.52 -29.76 -16.36
C LYS A 499 -2.17 -31.11 -16.00
N ASN A 500 -3.50 -31.12 -15.79
CA ASN A 500 -4.31 -32.32 -15.54
C ASN A 500 -3.73 -33.27 -14.48
N PHE A 501 -3.26 -32.73 -13.36
CA PHE A 501 -2.66 -33.50 -12.28
C PHE A 501 -3.73 -34.27 -11.49
N ASN A 502 -3.46 -35.53 -11.20
CA ASN A 502 -4.35 -36.42 -10.45
C ASN A 502 -3.60 -37.06 -9.29
N LEU A 503 -4.14 -37.06 -8.08
CA LEU A 503 -3.53 -37.66 -6.89
C LEU A 503 -4.62 -38.24 -6.00
N THR A 504 -4.34 -39.35 -5.32
CA THR A 504 -5.23 -39.89 -4.28
C THR A 504 -4.36 -40.41 -3.16
N VAL A 505 -4.61 -39.94 -1.95
CA VAL A 505 -3.84 -40.26 -0.75
C VAL A 505 -4.80 -40.75 0.31
N GLN A 506 -4.53 -41.93 0.85
CA GLN A 506 -5.29 -42.52 1.95
C GLN A 506 -4.80 -41.97 3.31
N PRO A 507 -5.63 -41.98 4.35
CA PRO A 507 -5.21 -41.59 5.69
C PRO A 507 -3.96 -42.35 6.16
N GLY A 508 -2.96 -41.63 6.66
CA GLY A 508 -1.68 -42.17 7.14
C GLY A 508 -0.70 -42.58 6.03
N GLN A 509 -1.06 -42.44 4.75
CA GLN A 509 -0.18 -42.75 3.64
C GLN A 509 0.91 -41.68 3.46
N ARG A 510 2.08 -42.10 2.98
CA ARG A 510 3.23 -41.22 2.70
C ARG A 510 3.51 -41.19 1.20
N ILE A 511 3.42 -40.02 0.60
CA ILE A 511 3.62 -39.80 -0.83
C ILE A 511 4.82 -38.89 -1.04
N ALA A 512 5.76 -39.30 -1.90
CA ALA A 512 6.87 -38.45 -2.32
C ALA A 512 6.59 -37.77 -3.67
N LEU A 513 6.87 -36.47 -3.78
CA LEU A 513 6.91 -35.72 -5.04
C LEU A 513 8.37 -35.43 -5.40
N VAL A 514 8.85 -36.02 -6.50
CA VAL A 514 10.25 -35.96 -6.93
C VAL A 514 10.34 -35.38 -8.34
N GLY A 515 11.41 -34.66 -8.67
CA GLY A 515 11.60 -34.09 -10.00
C GLY A 515 12.61 -32.95 -10.00
N THR A 516 12.97 -32.47 -11.19
CA THR A 516 13.93 -31.36 -11.33
C THR A 516 13.44 -30.06 -10.67
N SER A 517 14.35 -29.13 -10.41
CA SER A 517 13.96 -27.79 -9.95
C SER A 517 13.02 -27.12 -10.96
N GLY A 518 12.01 -26.39 -10.45
CA GLY A 518 11.01 -25.71 -11.28
C GLY A 518 9.94 -26.58 -11.94
N CYS A 519 9.90 -27.91 -11.69
CA CYS A 519 8.89 -28.79 -12.32
C CYS A 519 7.47 -28.66 -11.73
N GLY A 520 7.30 -27.91 -10.62
CA GLY A 520 6.00 -27.61 -10.03
C GLY A 520 5.71 -28.20 -8.64
N LYS A 521 6.66 -28.89 -7.99
CA LYS A 521 6.48 -29.55 -6.68
C LYS A 521 5.97 -28.62 -5.59
N SER A 522 6.69 -27.54 -5.30
CA SER A 522 6.26 -26.53 -4.32
C SER A 522 4.97 -25.81 -4.72
N THR A 523 4.63 -25.79 -6.02
CA THR A 523 3.33 -25.26 -6.46
C THR A 523 2.19 -26.21 -6.10
N LEU A 524 2.40 -27.53 -6.19
CA LEU A 524 1.43 -28.52 -5.68
C LEU A 524 1.29 -28.42 -4.16
N SER A 525 2.37 -28.26 -3.40
CA SER A 525 2.30 -27.98 -1.95
C SER A 525 1.38 -26.80 -1.66
N LYS A 526 1.60 -25.67 -2.34
CA LYS A 526 0.79 -24.45 -2.16
C LYS A 526 -0.67 -24.61 -2.61
N LEU A 527 -0.96 -25.49 -3.56
CA LEU A 527 -2.34 -25.81 -3.96
C LEU A 527 -3.02 -26.70 -2.91
N ILE A 528 -2.32 -27.72 -2.39
CA ILE A 528 -2.87 -28.63 -1.39
C ILE A 528 -3.09 -27.90 -0.06
N SER A 529 -2.20 -26.98 0.32
CA SER A 529 -2.36 -26.15 1.53
C SER A 529 -3.39 -25.03 1.39
N GLY A 530 -4.05 -24.89 0.23
CA GLY A 530 -5.08 -23.87 -0.01
C GLY A 530 -4.54 -22.45 -0.25
N LEU A 531 -3.23 -22.24 -0.33
CA LEU A 531 -2.65 -20.92 -0.62
C LEU A 531 -2.96 -20.41 -2.04
N TYR A 532 -3.22 -21.33 -2.97
CA TYR A 532 -3.71 -21.02 -4.32
C TYR A 532 -4.88 -21.92 -4.70
N ARG A 533 -5.72 -21.40 -5.60
CA ARG A 533 -6.82 -22.17 -6.21
C ARG A 533 -6.43 -22.67 -7.59
N PRO A 534 -6.78 -23.92 -7.94
CA PRO A 534 -6.57 -24.41 -9.29
C PRO A 534 -7.42 -23.62 -10.29
N TRP A 535 -6.97 -23.52 -11.54
CA TRP A 535 -7.74 -22.91 -12.63
C TRP A 535 -8.89 -23.82 -13.07
N SER A 536 -8.65 -25.13 -13.04
CA SER A 536 -9.64 -26.17 -13.29
C SER A 536 -9.27 -27.46 -12.56
N GLY A 537 -10.23 -28.36 -12.42
CA GLY A 537 -10.13 -29.52 -11.55
C GLY A 537 -10.58 -29.21 -10.13
N VAL A 538 -10.50 -30.20 -9.25
CA VAL A 538 -10.99 -30.12 -7.87
C VAL A 538 -9.97 -30.76 -6.92
N ILE A 539 -9.82 -30.17 -5.74
CA ILE A 539 -9.05 -30.71 -4.63
C ILE A 539 -10.06 -31.03 -3.52
N GLU A 540 -10.14 -32.30 -3.15
CA GLU A 540 -11.04 -32.82 -2.12
C GLU A 540 -10.25 -33.32 -0.91
N PHE A 541 -10.77 -33.05 0.27
CA PHE A 541 -10.34 -33.70 1.52
C PHE A 541 -11.53 -34.46 2.08
N ASP A 542 -11.34 -35.74 2.40
CA ASP A 542 -12.41 -36.65 2.83
C ASP A 542 -13.63 -36.68 1.87
N GLY A 543 -13.40 -36.46 0.58
CA GLY A 543 -14.43 -36.42 -0.46
C GLY A 543 -15.21 -35.10 -0.54
N GLN A 544 -14.91 -34.11 0.31
CA GLN A 544 -15.48 -32.77 0.26
C GLN A 544 -14.52 -31.82 -0.46
N ALA A 545 -15.03 -30.99 -1.37
CA ALA A 545 -14.22 -29.98 -2.04
C ALA A 545 -13.63 -28.99 -1.03
N ARG A 546 -12.39 -28.54 -1.26
CA ARG A 546 -11.67 -27.63 -0.36
C ARG A 546 -12.46 -26.37 -0.03
N GLU A 547 -13.23 -25.86 -0.99
CA GLU A 547 -14.04 -24.64 -0.85
C GLU A 547 -15.22 -24.82 0.12
N ASP A 548 -15.69 -26.05 0.32
CA ASP A 548 -16.85 -26.36 1.16
C ASP A 548 -16.46 -26.65 2.63
N ILE A 549 -15.16 -26.82 2.90
CA ILE A 549 -14.61 -27.11 4.23
C ILE A 549 -14.46 -25.80 5.01
N CYS A 550 -14.88 -25.83 6.28
CA CYS A 550 -14.70 -24.74 7.23
C CYS A 550 -13.20 -24.42 7.39
N ARG A 551 -12.83 -23.14 7.32
CA ARG A 551 -11.44 -22.70 7.34
C ARG A 551 -10.71 -23.17 8.60
N GLU A 552 -11.34 -23.04 9.75
CA GLU A 552 -10.79 -23.44 11.05
C GLU A 552 -10.48 -24.94 11.08
N VAL A 553 -11.38 -25.77 10.55
CA VAL A 553 -11.16 -27.23 10.41
C VAL A 553 -10.00 -27.52 9.46
N PHE A 554 -9.94 -26.83 8.32
CA PHE A 554 -8.89 -27.03 7.34
C PHE A 554 -7.51 -26.64 7.89
N THR A 555 -7.37 -25.43 8.44
CA THR A 555 -6.09 -24.94 8.97
C THR A 555 -5.64 -25.69 10.22
N GLY A 556 -6.56 -26.31 10.96
CA GLY A 556 -6.23 -27.21 12.07
C GLY A 556 -5.93 -28.66 11.65
N SER A 557 -6.18 -29.03 10.38
CA SER A 557 -6.00 -30.39 9.88
C SER A 557 -4.86 -30.51 8.86
N VAL A 558 -4.53 -29.46 8.12
CA VAL A 558 -3.49 -29.45 7.09
C VAL A 558 -2.41 -28.45 7.47
N ALA A 559 -1.18 -28.93 7.55
CA ALA A 559 -0.03 -28.10 7.92
C ALA A 559 1.13 -28.26 6.92
N VAL A 560 1.97 -27.23 6.83
CA VAL A 560 3.09 -27.16 5.89
C VAL A 560 4.35 -26.79 6.64
N VAL A 561 5.43 -27.53 6.42
CA VAL A 561 6.79 -27.11 6.77
C VAL A 561 7.42 -26.58 5.48
N ASP A 562 7.61 -25.25 5.42
CA ASP A 562 8.16 -24.57 4.24
C ASP A 562 9.70 -24.75 4.15
N GLN A 563 10.24 -24.55 2.95
CA GLN A 563 11.67 -24.61 2.67
C GLN A 563 12.40 -23.44 3.36
N ASP A 564 11.81 -22.24 3.27
CA ASP A 564 12.35 -21.01 3.86
C ASP A 564 11.74 -20.75 5.23
N ILE A 565 12.51 -21.00 6.29
CA ILE A 565 12.03 -20.86 7.67
C ILE A 565 12.20 -19.43 8.15
N ILE A 566 11.08 -18.80 8.48
CA ILE A 566 11.04 -17.46 9.06
C ILE A 566 10.67 -17.56 10.53
N MET A 567 11.53 -17.00 11.38
CA MET A 567 11.31 -16.88 12.82
C MET A 567 11.21 -15.43 13.23
N PHE A 568 10.39 -15.17 14.24
CA PHE A 568 10.19 -13.85 14.81
C PHE A 568 10.78 -13.78 16.22
N GLU A 569 11.11 -12.57 16.64
CA GLU A 569 11.66 -12.31 17.96
C GLU A 569 10.59 -12.46 19.03
N ASP A 570 10.64 -13.58 19.76
CA ASP A 570 9.75 -13.93 20.89
C ASP A 570 10.32 -15.18 21.58
N SER A 571 9.67 -15.67 22.63
CA SER A 571 9.99 -16.96 23.27
C SER A 571 9.90 -18.13 22.29
N ILE A 572 10.65 -19.21 22.57
CA ILE A 572 10.52 -20.50 21.85
C ILE A 572 9.07 -21.00 21.93
N CYS A 573 8.42 -20.85 23.08
CA CYS A 573 7.01 -21.19 23.28
C CYS A 573 6.11 -20.51 22.26
N ASN A 574 6.19 -19.17 22.13
CA ASN A 574 5.38 -18.43 21.18
C ASN A 574 5.77 -18.74 19.72
N ASN A 575 7.06 -19.01 19.45
CA ASN A 575 7.48 -19.45 18.12
C ASN A 575 6.89 -20.81 17.73
N ILE A 576 6.67 -21.74 18.67
CA ILE A 576 6.03 -23.04 18.40
C ILE A 576 4.50 -22.89 18.37
N LYS A 577 3.90 -22.18 19.33
CA LYS A 577 2.45 -22.05 19.45
C LYS A 577 1.81 -20.99 18.55
N MET A 578 2.60 -20.10 17.93
CA MET A 578 2.10 -19.00 17.08
C MET A 578 1.04 -18.12 17.78
N TRP A 579 1.25 -17.85 19.07
CA TRP A 579 0.31 -17.13 19.95
C TRP A 579 -1.09 -17.78 20.08
N ASP A 580 -1.25 -19.02 19.63
CA ASP A 580 -2.47 -19.79 19.81
C ASP A 580 -2.56 -20.29 21.25
N LYS A 581 -3.53 -19.75 21.98
CA LYS A 581 -3.79 -20.11 23.38
C LYS A 581 -4.56 -21.41 23.52
N SER A 582 -5.09 -21.98 22.44
CA SER A 582 -5.75 -23.28 22.44
C SER A 582 -4.77 -24.44 22.47
N ILE A 583 -3.50 -24.22 22.08
CA ILE A 583 -2.44 -25.21 22.15
C ILE A 583 -1.90 -25.27 23.57
N GLU A 584 -2.12 -26.39 24.24
CA GLU A 584 -1.68 -26.61 25.61
C GLU A 584 -0.15 -26.82 25.68
N ASP A 585 0.46 -26.51 26.82
CA ASP A 585 1.92 -26.65 27.00
C ASP A 585 2.40 -28.08 26.74
N PHE A 586 1.60 -29.09 27.09
CA PHE A 586 1.97 -30.48 26.88
C PHE A 586 2.01 -30.85 25.38
N GLU A 587 1.13 -30.29 24.54
CA GLU A 587 1.10 -30.53 23.09
C GLU A 587 2.36 -29.98 22.43
N MET A 588 2.75 -28.76 22.82
CA MET A 588 4.02 -28.15 22.43
C MET A 588 5.22 -29.01 22.86
N ILE A 589 5.23 -29.51 24.09
CA ILE A 589 6.33 -30.36 24.59
C ILE A 589 6.40 -31.68 23.82
N LEU A 590 5.27 -32.34 23.54
CA LEU A 590 5.21 -33.56 22.74
C LEU A 590 5.70 -33.30 21.31
N ALA A 591 5.24 -32.22 20.67
CA ALA A 591 5.69 -31.82 19.35
C ALA A 591 7.20 -31.55 19.30
N ALA A 592 7.75 -30.88 20.31
CA ALA A 592 9.19 -30.65 20.42
C ALA A 592 9.99 -31.93 20.70
N ARG A 593 9.41 -32.95 21.34
CA ARG A 593 10.04 -34.27 21.50
C ARG A 593 10.08 -35.03 20.17
N ASP A 594 8.98 -35.01 19.44
CA ASP A 594 8.89 -35.69 18.13
C ASP A 594 9.77 -35.01 17.08
N ALA A 595 9.96 -33.70 17.20
CA ALA A 595 10.96 -32.97 16.43
C ALA A 595 12.40 -33.15 16.95
N GLY A 596 12.64 -33.92 18.01
CA GLY A 596 13.98 -34.17 18.56
C GLY A 596 14.66 -32.94 19.19
N LEU A 597 13.88 -31.96 19.65
CA LEU A 597 14.37 -30.65 20.11
C LEU A 597 14.24 -30.42 21.63
N HIS A 598 13.33 -31.13 22.29
CA HIS A 598 13.00 -30.91 23.71
C HIS A 598 14.22 -30.87 24.63
N THR A 599 15.13 -31.84 24.53
CA THR A 599 16.33 -31.91 25.38
C THR A 599 17.23 -30.70 25.19
N GLU A 600 17.40 -30.22 23.95
CA GLU A 600 18.21 -29.03 23.66
C GLU A 600 17.57 -27.75 24.19
N ILE A 601 16.24 -27.64 24.11
CA ILE A 601 15.51 -26.51 24.70
C ILE A 601 15.70 -26.49 26.21
N MET A 602 15.54 -27.62 26.89
CA MET A 602 15.67 -27.73 28.34
C MET A 602 17.08 -27.49 28.87
N GLN A 603 18.11 -27.58 28.02
CA GLN A 603 19.49 -27.22 28.37
C GLN A 603 19.74 -25.71 28.36
N ARG A 604 18.83 -24.91 27.81
CA ARG A 604 18.91 -23.44 27.84
C ARG A 604 18.42 -22.94 29.20
N GLU A 605 19.00 -21.83 29.67
CA GLU A 605 18.71 -21.24 30.98
C GLU A 605 17.20 -21.01 31.22
N ASP A 606 16.49 -20.52 30.20
CA ASP A 606 15.05 -20.21 30.27
C ASP A 606 14.14 -21.31 29.67
N GLY A 607 14.69 -22.45 29.25
CA GLY A 607 13.92 -23.51 28.60
C GLY A 607 13.09 -22.98 27.42
N TYR A 608 11.77 -23.28 27.41
CA TYR A 608 10.82 -22.80 26.39
C TYR A 608 10.54 -21.28 26.45
N ASN A 609 10.86 -20.62 27.56
CA ASN A 609 10.74 -19.16 27.68
C ASN A 609 11.95 -18.44 27.10
N GLY A 610 12.99 -19.17 26.71
CA GLY A 610 14.19 -18.59 26.08
C GLY A 610 13.83 -17.84 24.81
N MET A 611 14.49 -16.71 24.60
CA MET A 611 14.22 -15.83 23.47
C MET A 611 14.84 -16.38 22.17
N VAL A 612 14.04 -16.36 21.11
CA VAL A 612 14.47 -16.46 19.72
C VAL A 612 14.77 -15.05 19.25
N LEU A 613 15.96 -14.81 18.69
CA LEU A 613 16.29 -13.52 18.08
C LEU A 613 15.72 -13.44 16.67
N GLU A 614 15.61 -12.23 16.11
CA GLU A 614 15.13 -11.99 14.75
C GLU A 614 15.78 -12.96 13.72
N GLY A 615 14.94 -13.63 12.92
CA GLY A 615 15.37 -14.64 11.93
C GLY A 615 15.97 -15.92 12.54
N GLY A 616 15.85 -16.12 13.85
CA GLY A 616 16.41 -17.26 14.57
C GLY A 616 17.93 -17.28 14.60
N ARG A 617 18.59 -16.10 14.56
CA ARG A 617 20.05 -15.96 14.46
C ARG A 617 20.84 -16.64 15.60
N ASN A 618 20.21 -16.91 16.74
CA ASN A 618 20.79 -17.65 17.87
C ASN A 618 20.51 -19.16 17.85
N PHE A 619 20.09 -19.71 16.71
CA PHE A 619 19.87 -21.14 16.48
C PHE A 619 20.58 -21.62 15.21
N SER A 620 21.01 -22.87 15.21
CA SER A 620 21.57 -23.51 14.01
C SER A 620 20.49 -23.77 12.95
N GLY A 621 20.87 -24.00 11.69
CA GLY A 621 19.93 -24.33 10.61
C GLY A 621 19.03 -25.53 10.95
N GLY A 622 19.62 -26.63 11.43
CA GLY A 622 18.86 -27.81 11.85
C GLY A 622 18.00 -27.61 13.11
N GLN A 623 18.39 -26.72 14.03
CA GLN A 623 17.51 -26.32 15.13
C GLN A 623 16.30 -25.52 14.63
N ARG A 624 16.52 -24.59 13.68
CA ARG A 624 15.43 -23.81 13.09
C ARG A 624 14.41 -24.71 12.39
N GLN A 625 14.87 -25.70 11.63
CA GLN A 625 14.03 -26.75 11.02
C GLN A 625 13.21 -27.51 12.05
N ARG A 626 13.85 -28.01 13.12
CA ARG A 626 13.14 -28.74 14.18
C ARG A 626 12.13 -27.89 14.93
N ILE A 627 12.38 -26.59 15.12
CA ILE A 627 11.38 -25.66 15.68
C ILE A 627 10.18 -25.53 14.74
N GLU A 628 10.39 -25.39 13.44
CA GLU A 628 9.30 -25.31 12.45
C GLU A 628 8.47 -26.61 12.40
N ILE A 629 9.15 -27.76 12.46
CA ILE A 629 8.48 -29.07 12.55
C ILE A 629 7.68 -29.15 13.85
N ALA A 630 8.23 -28.73 14.99
CA ALA A 630 7.50 -28.68 16.25
C ALA A 630 6.30 -27.73 16.20
N ARG A 631 6.41 -26.57 15.54
CA ARG A 631 5.31 -25.62 15.30
C ARG A 631 4.16 -26.29 14.56
N VAL A 632 4.47 -26.99 13.48
CA VAL A 632 3.48 -27.74 12.70
C VAL A 632 2.86 -28.87 13.51
N LEU A 633 3.66 -29.67 14.22
CA LEU A 633 3.19 -30.82 14.99
C LEU A 633 2.41 -30.45 16.25
N ALA A 634 2.61 -29.25 16.81
CA ALA A 634 1.88 -28.76 17.98
C ALA A 634 0.39 -28.52 17.69
N GLN A 635 0.02 -28.30 16.43
CA GLN A 635 -1.37 -28.19 15.99
C GLN A 635 -2.08 -29.55 15.87
N ASP A 636 -1.35 -30.65 16.02
CA ASP A 636 -1.83 -32.03 15.82
C ASP A 636 -2.50 -32.21 14.43
N PRO A 637 -1.79 -31.93 13.33
CA PRO A 637 -2.34 -31.99 11.98
C PRO A 637 -2.63 -33.43 11.53
N ARG A 638 -3.53 -33.57 10.57
CA ARG A 638 -3.93 -34.85 9.95
C ARG A 638 -3.23 -35.08 8.61
N ILE A 639 -2.80 -33.99 7.98
CA ILE A 639 -1.97 -33.99 6.78
C ILE A 639 -0.80 -33.02 7.00
N VAL A 640 0.42 -33.48 6.75
CA VAL A 640 1.63 -32.66 6.78
C VAL A 640 2.31 -32.66 5.42
N ILE A 641 2.63 -31.46 4.94
CA ILE A 641 3.42 -31.27 3.73
C ILE A 641 4.83 -30.85 4.15
N LEU A 642 5.85 -31.60 3.74
CA LEU A 642 7.25 -31.33 4.03
C LEU A 642 7.94 -30.86 2.74
N ASP A 643 8.21 -29.55 2.59
CA ASP A 643 8.90 -29.00 1.42
C ASP A 643 10.38 -28.77 1.73
N GLU A 644 11.23 -29.75 1.40
CA GLU A 644 12.68 -29.78 1.73
C GLU A 644 13.00 -29.50 3.20
N ALA A 645 12.04 -29.80 4.08
CA ALA A 645 12.01 -29.46 5.50
C ALA A 645 13.16 -30.04 6.35
N THR A 646 13.85 -31.07 5.85
CA THR A 646 14.92 -31.79 6.55
C THR A 646 16.30 -31.59 5.92
N SER A 647 16.42 -30.68 4.95
CA SER A 647 17.65 -30.42 4.18
C SER A 647 18.85 -29.99 5.02
N ALA A 648 18.64 -29.40 6.21
CA ALA A 648 19.71 -28.99 7.13
C ALA A 648 19.86 -29.94 8.33
N LEU A 649 19.18 -31.10 8.30
CA LEU A 649 19.32 -32.17 9.30
C LEU A 649 20.33 -33.22 8.84
N ASP A 650 21.10 -33.72 9.79
CA ASP A 650 21.89 -34.94 9.58
C ASP A 650 20.95 -36.15 9.39
N ALA A 651 21.45 -37.18 8.72
CA ALA A 651 20.64 -38.33 8.31
C ALA A 651 19.98 -39.09 9.48
N LYS A 652 20.62 -39.10 10.67
CA LYS A 652 20.08 -39.78 11.85
C LYS A 652 18.91 -38.99 12.41
N THR A 653 19.10 -37.68 12.64
CA THR A 653 18.03 -36.79 13.13
C THR A 653 16.86 -36.73 12.14
N GLU A 654 17.14 -36.67 10.84
CA GLU A 654 16.12 -36.72 9.78
C GLU A 654 15.26 -37.99 9.88
N TYR A 655 15.91 -39.16 10.00
CA TYR A 655 15.22 -40.44 10.16
C TYR A 655 14.35 -40.48 11.43
N GLU A 656 14.89 -40.05 12.58
CA GLU A 656 14.17 -40.04 13.85
C GLU A 656 12.91 -39.15 13.80
N VAL A 657 13.02 -37.95 13.22
CA VAL A 657 11.90 -37.01 13.09
C VAL A 657 10.83 -37.55 12.13
N ILE A 658 11.22 -38.07 10.97
CA ILE A 658 10.26 -38.64 10.01
C ILE A 658 9.55 -39.87 10.60
N GLN A 659 10.28 -40.70 11.36
CA GLN A 659 9.70 -41.85 12.03
C GLN A 659 8.72 -41.42 13.13
N ALA A 660 9.02 -40.38 13.91
CA ALA A 660 8.09 -39.84 14.90
C ALA A 660 6.81 -39.30 14.26
N ILE A 661 6.91 -38.60 13.11
CA ILE A 661 5.74 -38.15 12.34
C ILE A 661 4.91 -39.35 11.86
N LYS A 662 5.57 -40.41 11.39
CA LYS A 662 4.91 -41.64 10.94
C LYS A 662 4.16 -42.32 12.08
N ASP A 663 4.74 -42.40 13.27
CA ASP A 663 4.14 -43.07 14.42
C ASP A 663 2.87 -42.36 14.93
N ARG A 664 2.69 -41.08 14.59
CA ARG A 664 1.44 -40.33 14.80
C ARG A 664 0.30 -40.72 13.85
N GLY A 665 0.57 -41.49 12.80
CA GLY A 665 -0.43 -41.87 11.79
C GLY A 665 -0.89 -40.73 10.90
N VAL A 666 -0.06 -39.69 10.76
CA VAL A 666 -0.35 -38.50 9.95
C VAL A 666 -0.08 -38.79 8.47
N THR A 667 -0.97 -38.34 7.59
CA THR A 667 -0.73 -38.40 6.14
C THR A 667 0.39 -37.45 5.77
N CYS A 668 1.40 -37.91 5.02
CA CYS A 668 2.55 -37.07 4.65
C CYS A 668 2.70 -36.90 3.15
N ILE A 669 2.93 -35.66 2.72
CA ILE A 669 3.33 -35.32 1.35
C ILE A 669 4.74 -34.74 1.42
N ILE A 670 5.71 -35.49 0.92
CA ILE A 670 7.13 -35.17 1.03
C ILE A 670 7.61 -34.65 -0.32
N ILE A 671 8.08 -33.40 -0.35
CA ILE A 671 8.80 -32.84 -1.48
C ILE A 671 10.28 -32.83 -1.08
N ALA A 672 11.03 -33.77 -1.62
CA ALA A 672 12.45 -33.89 -1.33
C ALA A 672 13.21 -34.34 -2.56
N HIS A 673 14.49 -33.98 -2.60
CA HIS A 673 15.46 -34.59 -3.50
C HIS A 673 16.10 -35.82 -2.84
N ARG A 674 16.29 -35.82 -1.49
CA ARG A 674 17.05 -36.82 -0.72
C ARG A 674 16.45 -38.22 -0.73
N LEU A 675 17.22 -39.20 -1.23
CA LEU A 675 16.85 -40.62 -1.23
C LEU A 675 16.40 -41.13 0.15
N SER A 676 17.08 -40.72 1.23
CA SER A 676 16.77 -41.13 2.62
C SER A 676 15.32 -40.86 3.03
N THR A 677 14.72 -39.80 2.49
CA THR A 677 13.35 -39.37 2.84
C THR A 677 12.28 -39.98 1.94
N ILE A 678 12.62 -40.25 0.68
CA ILE A 678 11.65 -40.70 -0.33
C ILE A 678 11.59 -42.22 -0.46
N ARG A 679 12.64 -42.95 -0.08
CA ARG A 679 12.75 -44.40 -0.27
C ARG A 679 11.62 -45.18 0.39
N ASP A 680 11.27 -44.79 1.62
CA ASP A 680 10.28 -45.50 2.45
C ASP A 680 8.85 -45.00 2.23
N CYS A 681 8.59 -44.17 1.21
CA CYS A 681 7.25 -43.71 0.87
C CYS A 681 6.42 -44.82 0.23
N ASP A 682 5.10 -44.78 0.47
CA ASP A 682 4.16 -45.77 -0.05
C ASP A 682 3.97 -45.65 -1.58
N GLU A 683 4.13 -44.42 -2.09
CA GLU A 683 4.15 -44.09 -3.51
C GLU A 683 5.09 -42.90 -3.76
N ILE A 684 5.83 -42.95 -4.86
CA ILE A 684 6.70 -41.88 -5.35
C ILE A 684 6.16 -41.41 -6.69
N ILE A 685 6.00 -40.10 -6.85
CA ILE A 685 5.47 -39.46 -8.05
C ILE A 685 6.56 -38.59 -8.65
N VAL A 686 7.02 -38.96 -9.84
CA VAL A 686 8.08 -38.26 -10.55
C VAL A 686 7.46 -37.26 -11.51
N MET A 687 7.88 -36.00 -11.40
CA MET A 687 7.36 -34.88 -12.17
C MET A 687 8.42 -34.30 -13.10
N ASN A 688 8.00 -34.02 -14.34
CA ASN A 688 8.81 -33.29 -15.32
C ASN A 688 7.93 -32.26 -16.04
N LYS A 689 8.36 -30.99 -16.04
CA LYS A 689 7.66 -29.86 -16.70
C LYS A 689 6.15 -29.83 -16.42
N GLY A 690 5.75 -29.99 -15.16
CA GLY A 690 4.35 -29.89 -14.76
C GLY A 690 3.47 -31.12 -15.00
N LYS A 691 4.07 -32.22 -15.46
CA LYS A 691 3.37 -33.49 -15.72
C LYS A 691 4.01 -34.62 -14.92
N VAL A 692 3.18 -35.58 -14.53
CA VAL A 692 3.64 -36.85 -13.97
C VAL A 692 4.22 -37.70 -15.11
N VAL A 693 5.43 -38.21 -14.93
CA VAL A 693 6.08 -39.09 -15.91
C VAL A 693 6.17 -40.53 -15.42
N GLU A 694 6.39 -40.74 -14.11
CA GLU A 694 6.50 -42.06 -13.49
C GLU A 694 5.81 -42.06 -12.11
N ARG A 695 5.29 -43.23 -11.72
CA ARG A 695 4.70 -43.48 -10.40
C ARG A 695 4.96 -44.91 -9.97
N GLY A 696 5.24 -45.12 -8.69
CA GLY A 696 5.44 -46.45 -8.13
C GLY A 696 6.21 -46.39 -6.81
N ARG A 697 6.59 -47.57 -6.30
CA ARG A 697 7.51 -47.67 -5.16
C ARG A 697 8.96 -47.50 -5.61
N HIS A 698 9.85 -47.21 -4.65
CA HIS A 698 11.29 -47.06 -4.91
C HIS A 698 11.87 -48.19 -5.77
N GLU A 699 11.65 -49.44 -5.36
CA GLU A 699 12.20 -50.62 -6.04
C GLU A 699 11.66 -50.77 -7.47
N GLU A 700 10.38 -50.44 -7.69
CA GLU A 700 9.72 -50.53 -9.01
C GLU A 700 10.27 -49.47 -9.97
N LEU A 701 10.40 -48.23 -9.49
CA LEU A 701 10.91 -47.12 -10.28
C LEU A 701 12.40 -47.26 -10.58
N TYR A 702 13.19 -47.76 -9.62
CA TYR A 702 14.61 -48.00 -9.81
C TYR A 702 14.86 -49.07 -10.88
N GLN A 703 14.10 -50.17 -10.84
CA GLN A 703 14.16 -51.23 -11.85
C GLN A 703 13.70 -50.77 -13.23
N ALA A 704 12.73 -49.84 -13.30
CA ALA A 704 12.25 -49.28 -14.56
C ALA A 704 13.31 -48.43 -15.29
N GLY A 705 14.34 -47.94 -14.57
CA GLY A 705 15.48 -47.23 -15.17
C GLY A 705 15.12 -45.90 -15.81
N GLY A 706 14.04 -45.25 -15.35
CA GLY A 706 13.54 -43.99 -15.89
C GLY A 706 14.20 -42.74 -15.30
N LEU A 707 13.50 -41.60 -15.38
CA LEU A 707 13.93 -40.31 -14.84
C LEU A 707 14.16 -40.39 -13.33
N TYR A 708 13.44 -41.23 -12.61
CA TYR A 708 13.68 -41.46 -11.18
C TYR A 708 15.11 -41.91 -10.89
N THR A 709 15.60 -42.89 -11.66
CA THR A 709 16.95 -43.45 -11.50
C THR A 709 18.02 -42.42 -11.83
N GLU A 710 17.80 -41.58 -12.84
CA GLU A 710 18.69 -40.46 -13.16
C GLU A 710 18.76 -39.45 -12.01
N LEU A 711 17.62 -39.08 -11.42
CA LEU A 711 17.56 -38.11 -10.33
C LEU A 711 18.30 -38.59 -9.08
N ILE A 712 18.16 -39.88 -8.74
CA ILE A 712 18.86 -40.46 -7.58
C ILE A 712 20.35 -40.68 -7.86
N ALA A 713 20.75 -40.98 -9.10
CA ALA A 713 22.16 -41.16 -9.43
C ALA A 713 22.96 -39.84 -9.35
N THR A 714 22.29 -38.69 -9.46
CA THR A 714 22.89 -37.36 -9.28
C THR A 714 22.94 -36.86 -7.84
N GLU A 715 22.28 -37.55 -6.91
CA GLU A 715 22.51 -37.35 -5.46
C GLU A 715 23.66 -38.23 -4.96
#